data_AF-A0A251RRM5-F1
#
_entry.id   AF-A0A251RRM5-F1
#
_cell.length_a   1.000
_cell.length_b   1.000
_cell.length_c   1.000
_cell.angle_alpha   90.00
_cell.angle_beta   90.00
_cell.angle_gamma   90.00
#
_symmetry.space_group_name_H-M   'P 1'
#
loop_
_entity.id
_entity.type
_entity.pdbx_description
1 polymer ?
#
loop_
_entity_poly.entity_id
_entity_poly.type
_entity_poly.pdbx_seq_one_letter_code
_entity_poly.pdbx_strand_id
1 'polypeptide(L)'
;MKSHDGYPCFRIVDLVSTLHSFEKEFRRAISLHDINQLYNSCQMEGVTVNSEKFREPMVWIGVYVAVASFFCILAMVADLLHGFQNKKFWFPCKYFSLNAASITVITVTMKLTVDVSGEMPSYVDQAAKLGSLGFMCTMMANLMPSLASMDNKTLLANVIGLSILVLTMIVNVCIQLNTRVIDRYPYDGTNISYMDFAIVAYIYTAIIILLLIIMISSSLTIPASKEILESKYQATHKIHLANQRHIRMSIVEKLRHNVTRYWVMAETGSPQFVMAINPLSTASAIICALSLLVTLNLVRASPLTSSWHRRLIRYESPYEWTTSAIFITQSIGVVVGTIAPILRCFSVFNYKLVITKWNRNHFMFFKVEKYWTQKLHEWKQSPILFLLSSPRLRNLVCNAKNTILSFCIGFQKGIVASCKLIWLIAITIPLLAITCFYHLKSLKARWFTPPNSPRTDDIDIDVRNYVLQIDVEMELAEKTLKGISKSINFFISKAEMEQNNNLLELLEKSTGFKGVEIFDSDHVQPLLCVEHVNSWSLPIVTLTCIAVALRDIHKHAVQNLFKSVGEGLSYTHLVEESLNCASEYVILRKASVGLWHEVENNCRWLDIPLAKKEFKGKTTIEIIKWFSDKAKEIVTEIKESTNGELVENPSKTLIAANSMYRITQTILLRSQSNKEPITKKQLFAHLNGMIADIFSACFTNIPRVITMRCHESVIEKREESVKVAAKLLGKTTKIIERLETCEVPSMDADKMAYVDEWRLYLMQSIP
;
A
#
# COMPACT_ATOMS: atom_id res chain seq x y z
N MET A 1 -15.14 53.98 -26.34
CA MET A 1 -14.53 54.48 -25.10
C MET A 1 -15.49 54.19 -23.96
N LYS A 2 -15.15 53.26 -23.05
CA LYS A 2 -15.96 52.98 -21.85
C LYS A 2 -15.73 54.12 -20.85
N SER A 3 -16.80 54.66 -20.30
CA SER A 3 -16.75 55.83 -19.40
C SER A 3 -15.99 55.52 -18.11
N HIS A 4 -15.22 56.51 -17.65
CA HIS A 4 -14.38 56.49 -16.46
C HIS A 4 -15.16 56.71 -15.14
N ASP A 5 -16.47 56.42 -15.10
CA ASP A 5 -17.41 56.85 -14.04
C ASP A 5 -17.26 56.17 -12.66
N GLY A 6 -16.31 55.24 -12.52
CA GLY A 6 -16.20 54.36 -11.35
C GLY A 6 -15.32 54.85 -10.20
N TYR A 7 -14.44 55.83 -10.41
CA TYR A 7 -13.40 56.19 -9.43
C TYR A 7 -13.60 57.62 -8.88
N PRO A 8 -13.64 57.81 -7.54
CA PRO A 8 -13.81 59.14 -6.93
C PRO A 8 -12.79 60.17 -7.39
N CYS A 9 -11.54 59.76 -7.64
CA CYS A 9 -10.47 60.63 -8.14
C CYS A 9 -10.80 61.23 -9.53
N PHE A 10 -11.32 60.42 -10.46
CA PHE A 10 -11.70 60.92 -11.80
C PHE A 10 -12.92 61.86 -11.75
N ARG A 11 -13.84 61.68 -10.79
CA ARG A 11 -14.92 62.67 -10.56
C ARG A 11 -14.39 64.02 -10.09
N ILE A 12 -13.33 64.02 -9.29
CA ILE A 12 -12.66 65.26 -8.86
C ILE A 12 -11.97 65.91 -10.06
N VAL A 13 -11.31 65.14 -10.93
CA VAL A 13 -10.70 65.67 -12.16
C VAL A 13 -11.75 66.28 -13.09
N ASP A 14 -12.89 65.61 -13.28
CA ASP A 14 -13.98 66.13 -14.12
C ASP A 14 -14.60 67.41 -13.52
N LEU A 15 -14.77 67.46 -12.19
CA LEU A 15 -15.27 68.66 -11.49
C LEU A 15 -14.29 69.83 -11.64
N VAL A 16 -12.99 69.60 -11.44
CA VAL A 16 -11.93 70.60 -11.57
C VAL A 16 -11.79 71.07 -13.02
N SER A 17 -11.90 70.17 -13.99
CA SER A 17 -11.89 70.48 -15.43
C SER A 17 -13.11 71.33 -15.83
N THR A 18 -14.29 70.98 -15.30
CA THR A 18 -15.52 71.75 -15.51
C THR A 18 -15.38 73.17 -14.92
N LEU A 19 -14.92 73.30 -13.67
CA LEU A 19 -14.71 74.61 -13.03
C LEU A 19 -13.68 75.47 -13.78
N HIS A 20 -12.60 74.86 -14.27
CA HIS A 20 -11.60 75.53 -15.10
C HIS A 20 -12.17 76.09 -16.42
N SER A 21 -13.20 75.45 -16.99
CA SER A 21 -13.84 75.91 -18.23
C SER A 21 -14.73 77.15 -18.04
N PHE A 22 -15.42 77.24 -16.90
CA PHE A 22 -16.42 78.29 -16.62
C PHE A 22 -15.83 79.52 -15.90
N GLU A 23 -14.87 79.35 -14.99
CA GLU A 23 -14.49 80.43 -14.07
C GLU A 23 -13.13 81.06 -14.43
N LYS A 24 -13.13 82.38 -14.66
CA LYS A 24 -11.95 83.12 -15.16
C LYS A 24 -10.84 83.27 -14.11
N GLU A 25 -11.20 83.33 -12.83
CA GLU A 25 -10.23 83.38 -11.72
C GLU A 25 -9.58 82.01 -11.48
N PHE A 26 -10.36 80.93 -11.58
CA PHE A 26 -9.86 79.56 -11.44
C PHE A 26 -8.83 79.20 -12.52
N ARG A 27 -9.01 79.72 -13.74
CA ARG A 27 -8.05 79.61 -14.86
C ARG A 27 -6.68 80.26 -14.60
N ARG A 28 -6.60 81.24 -13.69
CA ARG A 28 -5.33 81.87 -13.27
C ARG A 28 -4.64 81.10 -12.15
N ALA A 29 -5.40 80.34 -11.36
CA ALA A 29 -4.88 79.63 -10.20
C ALA A 29 -4.40 78.20 -10.52
N ILE A 30 -5.04 77.52 -11.48
CA ILE A 30 -4.72 76.14 -11.86
C ILE A 30 -4.52 76.10 -13.39
N SER A 31 -3.36 75.63 -13.84
CA SER A 31 -3.06 75.51 -15.25
C SER A 31 -3.59 74.19 -15.84
N LEU A 32 -3.70 74.13 -17.18
CA LEU A 32 -4.05 72.90 -17.88
C LEU A 32 -3.03 71.77 -17.62
N HIS A 33 -1.77 72.13 -17.32
CA HIS A 33 -0.73 71.17 -16.96
C HIS A 33 -1.01 70.49 -15.61
N ASP A 34 -1.52 71.25 -14.63
CA ASP A 34 -1.83 70.74 -13.30
C ASP A 34 -3.03 69.77 -13.34
N ILE A 35 -4.02 70.06 -14.19
CA ILE A 35 -5.17 69.17 -14.43
C ILE A 35 -4.70 67.86 -15.09
N ASN A 36 -3.77 67.93 -16.06
CA ASN A 36 -3.17 66.74 -16.67
C ASN A 36 -2.31 65.94 -15.69
N GLN A 37 -1.58 66.59 -14.78
CA GLN A 37 -0.86 65.87 -13.72
C GLN A 37 -1.84 65.16 -12.78
N LEU A 38 -2.91 65.83 -12.35
CA LEU A 38 -3.94 65.22 -11.52
C LEU A 38 -4.60 64.01 -12.21
N TYR A 39 -4.90 64.13 -13.52
CA TYR A 39 -5.42 63.01 -14.32
C TYR A 39 -4.45 61.83 -14.37
N ASN A 40 -3.15 62.08 -14.58
CA ASN A 40 -2.12 61.03 -14.58
C ASN A 40 -1.96 60.38 -13.19
N SER A 41 -2.05 61.17 -12.11
CA SER A 41 -2.06 60.65 -10.74
C SER A 41 -3.27 59.77 -10.46
N CYS A 42 -4.48 60.17 -10.88
CA CYS A 42 -5.67 59.33 -10.78
C CYS A 42 -5.57 58.06 -11.63
N GLN A 43 -4.90 58.12 -12.79
CA GLN A 43 -4.63 56.94 -13.62
C GLN A 43 -3.67 55.97 -12.94
N MET A 44 -2.60 56.49 -12.33
CA MET A 44 -1.67 55.69 -11.52
C MET A 44 -2.37 55.06 -10.29
N GLU A 45 -3.22 55.82 -9.61
CA GLU A 45 -4.01 55.34 -8.47
C GLU A 45 -5.00 54.24 -8.90
N GLY A 46 -5.68 54.42 -10.04
CA GLY A 46 -6.55 53.41 -10.63
C GLY A 46 -5.80 52.14 -11.05
N VAL A 47 -4.57 52.26 -11.55
CA VAL A 47 -3.68 51.13 -11.85
C VAL A 47 -3.27 50.42 -10.56
N THR A 48 -2.94 51.14 -9.48
CA THR A 48 -2.60 50.53 -8.18
C THR A 48 -3.79 49.82 -7.53
N VAL A 49 -4.98 50.41 -7.52
CA VAL A 49 -6.18 49.77 -6.94
C VAL A 49 -6.60 48.54 -7.75
N ASN A 50 -6.50 48.60 -9.09
CA ASN A 50 -6.70 47.41 -9.91
C ASN A 50 -5.62 46.35 -9.63
N SER A 51 -4.36 46.74 -9.43
CA SER A 51 -3.27 45.82 -9.09
C SER A 51 -3.48 45.12 -7.74
N GLU A 52 -4.05 45.80 -6.74
CA GLU A 52 -4.42 45.19 -5.45
C GLU A 52 -5.51 44.12 -5.61
N LYS A 53 -6.55 44.39 -6.41
CA LYS A 53 -7.58 43.38 -6.73
C LYS A 53 -7.01 42.17 -7.48
N PHE A 54 -5.98 42.35 -8.30
CA PHE A 54 -5.31 41.23 -8.98
C PHE A 54 -4.37 40.43 -8.05
N ARG A 55 -4.05 40.93 -6.85
CA ARG A 55 -3.21 40.22 -5.85
C ARG A 55 -4.03 39.30 -4.93
N GLU A 56 -5.31 39.57 -4.69
CA GLU A 56 -6.17 38.74 -3.83
C GLU A 56 -6.15 37.22 -4.18
N PRO A 57 -6.19 36.81 -5.47
CA PRO A 57 -6.10 35.39 -5.82
C PRO A 57 -4.75 34.75 -5.48
N MET A 58 -3.66 35.52 -5.43
CA MET A 58 -2.31 35.01 -5.15
C MET A 58 -2.18 34.55 -3.70
N VAL A 59 -2.82 35.24 -2.76
CA VAL A 59 -2.91 34.82 -1.35
C VAL A 59 -3.61 33.45 -1.24
N TRP A 60 -4.74 33.25 -1.92
CA TRP A 60 -5.43 31.96 -1.94
C TRP A 60 -4.61 30.84 -2.58
N ILE A 61 -3.86 31.16 -3.64
CA ILE A 61 -2.90 30.23 -4.23
C ILE A 61 -1.84 29.86 -3.19
N GLY A 62 -1.32 30.81 -2.42
CA GLY A 62 -0.33 30.55 -1.37
C GLY A 62 -0.86 29.64 -0.25
N VAL A 63 -2.11 29.85 0.19
CA VAL A 63 -2.80 28.93 1.11
C VAL A 63 -2.88 27.53 0.51
N TYR A 64 -3.27 27.42 -0.76
CA TYR A 64 -3.35 26.14 -1.45
C TYR A 64 -2.00 25.42 -1.52
N VAL A 65 -0.90 26.14 -1.75
CA VAL A 65 0.47 25.60 -1.72
C VAL A 65 0.84 25.10 -0.32
N ALA A 66 0.55 25.87 0.72
CA ALA A 66 0.85 25.50 2.11
C ALA A 66 0.07 24.24 2.53
N VAL A 67 -1.22 24.17 2.19
CA VAL A 67 -2.08 23.01 2.46
C VAL A 67 -1.60 21.77 1.69
N ALA A 68 -1.26 21.90 0.40
CA ALA A 68 -0.69 20.80 -0.38
C ALA A 68 0.63 20.29 0.22
N SER A 69 1.51 21.22 0.63
CA SER A 69 2.77 20.91 1.32
C SER A 69 2.50 20.13 2.62
N PHE A 70 1.51 20.54 3.41
CA PHE A 70 1.13 19.86 4.64
C PHE A 70 0.63 18.43 4.40
N PHE A 71 -0.16 18.19 3.35
CA PHE A 71 -0.57 16.83 2.96
C PHE A 71 0.61 15.94 2.58
N CYS A 72 1.61 16.46 1.86
CA CYS A 72 2.85 15.73 1.59
C CYS A 72 3.58 15.33 2.89
N ILE A 73 3.62 16.24 3.87
CA ILE A 73 4.26 15.98 5.17
C ILE A 73 3.51 14.89 5.93
N LEU A 74 2.18 14.97 6.01
CA LEU A 74 1.36 13.94 6.67
C LEU A 74 1.57 12.57 6.04
N ALA A 75 1.64 12.49 4.70
CA ALA A 75 1.91 11.24 4.00
C ALA A 75 3.32 10.68 4.34
N MET A 76 4.36 11.52 4.37
CA MET A 76 5.71 11.10 4.78
C MET A 76 5.78 10.67 6.25
N VAL A 77 5.06 11.35 7.15
CA VAL A 77 4.95 10.97 8.57
C VAL A 77 4.22 9.63 8.73
N ALA A 78 3.15 9.40 7.95
CA ALA A 78 2.44 8.14 7.97
C ALA A 78 3.35 6.97 7.56
N ASP A 79 4.22 7.16 6.55
CA ASP A 79 5.22 6.17 6.16
C ASP A 79 6.28 5.92 7.26
N LEU A 80 6.74 6.99 7.94
CA LEU A 80 7.63 6.87 9.10
C LEU A 80 6.99 6.03 10.22
N LEU A 81 5.77 6.38 10.62
CA LEU A 81 5.03 5.65 11.66
C LEU A 81 4.78 4.20 11.25
N HIS A 82 4.42 3.96 9.99
CA HIS A 82 4.23 2.61 9.46
C HIS A 82 5.50 1.77 9.51
N GLY A 83 6.66 2.37 9.18
CA GLY A 83 7.97 1.73 9.31
C GLY A 83 8.29 1.34 10.75
N PHE A 84 8.08 2.25 11.72
CA PHE A 84 8.32 1.97 13.13
C PHE A 84 7.38 0.90 13.70
N GLN A 85 6.07 1.00 13.41
CA GLN A 85 5.07 0.04 13.89
C GLN A 85 5.36 -1.38 13.41
N ASN A 86 5.84 -1.53 12.16
CA ASN A 86 6.19 -2.83 11.59
C ASN A 86 7.65 -3.23 11.82
N LYS A 87 8.43 -2.45 12.59
CA LYS A 87 9.86 -2.67 12.85
C LYS A 87 10.71 -2.74 11.57
N LYS A 88 10.30 -2.00 10.53
CA LYS A 88 11.00 -1.88 9.24
C LYS A 88 11.81 -0.59 9.19
N PHE A 89 13.06 -0.65 9.62
CA PHE A 89 13.97 0.51 9.64
C PHE A 89 14.45 0.98 8.26
N TRP A 90 14.08 0.27 7.19
CA TRP A 90 14.27 0.71 5.81
C TRP A 90 13.08 1.52 5.26
N PHE A 91 12.04 1.77 6.08
CA PHE A 91 10.89 2.63 5.82
C PHE A 91 10.27 2.45 4.42
N PRO A 92 9.46 1.40 4.20
CA PRO A 92 8.69 1.26 2.96
C PRO A 92 7.81 2.48 2.70
N CYS A 93 7.58 2.79 1.42
CA CYS A 93 6.68 3.88 1.04
C CYS A 93 5.32 3.31 0.66
N LYS A 94 4.31 3.57 1.50
CA LYS A 94 2.93 3.13 1.29
C LYS A 94 1.97 4.29 1.09
N TYR A 95 2.13 5.37 1.84
CA TYR A 95 1.26 6.55 1.81
C TYR A 95 1.82 7.64 0.89
N PHE A 96 3.11 7.95 0.96
CA PHE A 96 3.77 8.88 0.05
C PHE A 96 4.37 8.13 -1.15
N SER A 97 3.50 7.48 -1.92
CA SER A 97 3.86 6.73 -3.12
C SER A 97 3.79 7.60 -4.38
N LEU A 98 4.71 7.43 -5.33
CA LEU A 98 4.65 8.14 -6.61
C LEU A 98 3.48 7.63 -7.47
N ASN A 99 2.50 8.48 -7.74
CA ASN A 99 1.40 8.21 -8.66
C ASN A 99 0.90 9.52 -9.28
N ALA A 100 -0.06 9.45 -10.20
CA ALA A 100 -0.60 10.65 -10.85
C ALA A 100 -1.13 11.70 -9.84
N ALA A 101 -1.78 11.24 -8.77
CA ALA A 101 -2.29 12.13 -7.72
C ALA A 101 -1.15 12.80 -6.95
N SER A 102 -0.13 12.05 -6.53
CA SER A 102 1.02 12.60 -5.81
C SER A 102 1.82 13.58 -6.69
N ILE A 103 1.99 13.28 -7.99
CA ILE A 103 2.65 14.20 -8.96
C ILE A 103 1.86 15.52 -9.06
N THR A 104 0.53 15.45 -9.07
CA THR A 104 -0.33 16.64 -9.10
C THR A 104 -0.17 17.47 -7.82
N VAL A 105 -0.19 16.83 -6.65
CA VAL A 105 0.01 17.52 -5.36
C VAL A 105 1.42 18.13 -5.27
N ILE A 106 2.46 17.44 -5.74
CA ILE A 106 3.83 17.98 -5.82
C ILE A 106 3.87 19.19 -6.77
N THR A 107 3.17 19.13 -7.91
CA THR A 107 3.09 20.26 -8.86
C THR A 107 2.49 21.51 -8.19
N VAL A 108 1.42 21.33 -7.41
CA VAL A 108 0.82 22.41 -6.63
C VAL A 108 1.81 22.93 -5.57
N THR A 109 2.50 22.02 -4.87
CA THR A 109 3.48 22.36 -3.83
C THR A 109 4.65 23.18 -4.39
N MET A 110 5.05 22.90 -5.63
CA MET A 110 6.12 23.60 -6.35
C MET A 110 5.65 24.86 -7.08
N LYS A 111 4.38 25.28 -6.95
CA LYS A 111 3.86 26.41 -7.71
C LYS A 111 4.62 27.71 -7.44
N LEU A 112 5.09 27.92 -6.21
CA LEU A 112 5.89 29.09 -5.84
C LEU A 112 7.24 29.16 -6.58
N THR A 113 7.88 28.01 -6.86
CA THR A 113 9.17 27.98 -7.59
C THR A 113 8.99 28.17 -9.08
N VAL A 114 7.81 27.85 -9.61
CA VAL A 114 7.44 27.98 -11.02
C VAL A 114 6.89 29.37 -11.35
N ASP A 115 6.58 30.20 -10.36
CA ASP A 115 6.10 31.57 -10.58
C ASP A 115 7.27 32.51 -10.97
N VAL A 116 7.35 32.75 -12.28
CA VAL A 116 8.31 33.68 -12.90
C VAL A 116 7.73 35.11 -13.00
N SER A 117 6.43 35.29 -12.72
CA SER A 117 5.71 36.53 -13.00
C SER A 117 5.56 37.47 -11.79
N GLY A 118 5.55 36.94 -10.57
CA GLY A 118 5.45 37.74 -9.35
C GLY A 118 6.79 38.31 -8.88
N GLU A 119 6.83 39.61 -8.59
CA GLU A 119 7.95 40.23 -7.87
C GLU A 119 8.03 39.67 -6.44
N MET A 120 9.22 39.23 -6.04
CA MET A 120 9.47 38.58 -4.75
C MET A 120 10.80 39.05 -4.12
N PRO A 121 10.96 40.35 -3.83
CA PRO A 121 12.23 40.92 -3.39
C PRO A 121 12.53 40.68 -1.89
N SER A 122 11.50 40.36 -1.08
CA SER A 122 11.72 40.19 0.35
C SER A 122 12.60 38.98 0.62
N TYR A 123 13.39 39.08 1.70
CA TYR A 123 14.18 37.98 2.21
C TYR A 123 13.34 36.69 2.35
N VAL A 124 12.14 36.82 2.94
CA VAL A 124 11.26 35.67 3.21
C VAL A 124 10.72 35.06 1.91
N ASP A 125 10.54 35.87 0.86
CA ASP A 125 10.09 35.38 -0.44
C ASP A 125 11.16 34.55 -1.15
N GLN A 126 12.40 35.04 -1.16
CA GLN A 126 13.55 34.30 -1.69
C GLN A 126 13.82 33.02 -0.89
N ALA A 127 13.71 33.10 0.44
CA ALA A 127 13.84 31.94 1.32
C ALA A 127 12.76 30.90 1.07
N ALA A 128 11.51 31.31 0.84
CA ALA A 128 10.41 30.41 0.53
C ALA A 128 10.63 29.67 -0.79
N LYS A 129 11.07 30.38 -1.85
CA LYS A 129 11.42 29.75 -3.14
C LYS A 129 12.50 28.69 -2.99
N LEU A 130 13.59 29.01 -2.28
CA LEU A 130 14.69 28.07 -2.07
C LEU A 130 14.32 26.93 -1.12
N GLY A 131 13.51 27.22 -0.10
CA GLY A 131 12.94 26.24 0.81
C GLY A 131 12.06 25.22 0.07
N SER A 132 11.28 25.66 -0.93
CA SER A 132 10.52 24.78 -1.81
C SER A 132 11.42 23.84 -2.62
N LEU A 133 12.59 24.31 -3.11
CA LEU A 133 13.56 23.45 -3.78
C LEU A 133 14.16 22.41 -2.82
N GLY A 134 14.50 22.82 -1.59
CA GLY A 134 14.92 21.89 -0.53
C GLY A 134 13.86 20.84 -0.20
N PHE A 135 12.59 21.25 -0.14
CA PHE A 135 11.45 20.35 0.07
C PHE A 135 11.27 19.38 -1.09
N MET A 136 11.48 19.81 -2.34
CA MET A 136 11.47 18.92 -3.51
C MET A 136 12.53 17.83 -3.41
N CYS A 137 13.76 18.17 -3.00
CA CYS A 137 14.82 17.20 -2.76
C CYS A 137 14.38 16.13 -1.76
N THR A 138 13.79 16.56 -0.65
CA THR A 138 13.29 15.66 0.41
C THR A 138 12.16 14.77 -0.10
N MET A 139 11.21 15.32 -0.88
CA MET A 139 10.13 14.53 -1.48
C MET A 139 10.67 13.49 -2.47
N MET A 140 11.60 13.86 -3.37
CA MET A 140 12.21 12.92 -4.31
C MET A 140 12.93 11.77 -3.60
N ALA A 141 13.69 12.07 -2.54
CA ALA A 141 14.36 11.04 -1.75
C ALA A 141 13.38 10.10 -1.04
N ASN A 142 12.22 10.60 -0.60
CA ASN A 142 11.15 9.78 -0.02
C ASN A 142 10.36 8.98 -1.05
N LEU A 143 10.23 9.45 -2.30
CA LEU A 143 9.52 8.73 -3.36
C LEU A 143 10.33 7.55 -3.93
N MET A 144 11.65 7.52 -3.70
CA MET A 144 12.56 6.52 -4.28
C MET A 144 12.14 5.05 -4.05
N PRO A 145 11.82 4.59 -2.82
CA PRO A 145 11.37 3.21 -2.61
C PRO A 145 10.05 2.88 -3.31
N SER A 146 9.16 3.86 -3.46
CA SER A 146 7.86 3.65 -4.10
C SER A 146 7.99 3.20 -5.55
N LEU A 147 9.06 3.60 -6.27
CA LEU A 147 9.32 3.17 -7.65
C LEU A 147 9.30 1.64 -7.79
N ALA A 148 9.84 0.93 -6.80
CA ALA A 148 9.93 -0.53 -6.87
C ALA A 148 8.59 -1.24 -6.59
N SER A 149 7.61 -0.53 -6.02
CA SER A 149 6.28 -1.06 -5.69
C SER A 149 5.32 -1.18 -6.87
N MET A 150 5.65 -0.54 -8.00
CA MET A 150 4.75 -0.40 -9.16
C MET A 150 5.06 -1.44 -10.23
N ASP A 151 4.05 -1.85 -10.99
CA ASP A 151 4.29 -2.63 -12.21
C ASP A 151 5.10 -1.82 -13.24
N ASN A 152 5.73 -2.50 -14.20
CA ASN A 152 6.66 -1.89 -15.12
C ASN A 152 6.04 -0.78 -16.00
N LYS A 153 4.73 -0.86 -16.32
CA LYS A 153 4.06 0.16 -17.15
C LYS A 153 3.78 1.41 -16.32
N THR A 154 3.23 1.22 -15.12
CA THR A 154 2.95 2.32 -14.18
C THR A 154 4.23 3.01 -13.74
N LEU A 155 5.31 2.24 -13.48
CA LEU A 155 6.64 2.78 -13.18
C LEU A 155 7.11 3.74 -14.27
N LEU A 156 7.05 3.33 -15.54
CA LEU A 156 7.50 4.15 -16.66
C LEU A 156 6.69 5.44 -16.76
N ALA A 157 5.36 5.36 -16.70
CA ALA A 157 4.47 6.52 -16.80
C ALA A 157 4.73 7.53 -15.67
N ASN A 158 4.84 7.04 -14.42
CA ASN A 158 5.06 7.90 -13.26
C ASN A 158 6.44 8.55 -13.26
N VAL A 159 7.49 7.83 -13.69
CA VAL A 159 8.85 8.40 -13.81
C VAL A 159 8.92 9.45 -14.91
N ILE A 160 8.25 9.23 -16.05
CA ILE A 160 8.14 10.25 -17.11
C ILE A 160 7.43 11.49 -16.58
N GLY A 161 6.28 11.33 -15.91
CA GLY A 161 5.53 12.43 -15.33
C GLY A 161 6.34 13.25 -14.31
N LEU A 162 7.03 12.57 -13.40
CA LEU A 162 7.93 13.22 -12.44
C LEU A 162 9.10 13.92 -13.14
N SER A 163 9.68 13.31 -14.18
CA SER A 163 10.81 13.89 -14.92
C SER A 163 10.40 15.18 -15.64
N ILE A 164 9.24 15.21 -16.28
CA ILE A 164 8.71 16.41 -16.95
C ILE A 164 8.51 17.53 -15.93
N LEU A 165 7.91 17.23 -14.77
CA LEU A 165 7.69 18.21 -13.70
C LEU A 165 9.02 18.80 -13.22
N VAL A 166 10.00 17.95 -12.89
CA VAL A 166 11.30 18.38 -12.36
C VAL A 166 12.08 19.19 -13.41
N LEU A 167 12.09 18.76 -14.67
CA LEU A 167 12.75 19.50 -15.75
C LEU A 167 12.11 20.88 -15.97
N THR A 168 10.78 20.96 -15.93
CA THR A 168 10.06 22.23 -16.05
C THR A 168 10.43 23.19 -14.92
N MET A 169 10.46 22.68 -13.68
CA MET A 169 10.88 23.45 -12.52
C MET A 169 12.34 23.95 -12.65
N ILE A 170 13.27 23.09 -13.08
CA ILE A 170 14.68 23.47 -13.30
C ILE A 170 14.79 24.61 -14.32
N VAL A 171 14.12 24.48 -15.48
CA VAL A 171 14.14 25.51 -16.52
C VAL A 171 13.63 26.84 -15.98
N ASN A 172 12.55 26.84 -15.19
CA ASN A 172 12.02 28.06 -14.58
C ASN A 172 12.97 28.70 -13.57
N VAL A 173 13.67 27.90 -12.76
CA VAL A 173 14.72 28.41 -11.85
C VAL A 173 15.89 28.99 -12.62
N CYS A 174 16.34 28.33 -13.70
CA CYS A 174 17.40 28.85 -14.56
C CYS A 174 17.01 30.19 -15.22
N ILE A 175 15.75 30.33 -15.67
CA ILE A 175 15.23 31.61 -16.19
C ILE A 175 15.30 32.68 -15.10
N GLN A 176 14.80 32.41 -13.89
CA GLN A 176 14.81 33.35 -12.76
C GLN A 176 16.22 33.78 -12.34
N LEU A 177 17.21 32.87 -12.41
CA LEU A 177 18.61 33.18 -12.14
C LEU A 177 19.21 34.10 -13.21
N ASN A 178 18.89 33.85 -14.49
CA ASN A 178 19.37 34.66 -15.61
C ASN A 178 18.74 36.06 -15.63
N THR A 179 17.47 36.18 -15.26
CA THR A 179 16.76 37.46 -15.19
C THR A 179 17.05 38.25 -13.91
N ARG A 180 17.90 37.72 -13.01
CA ARG A 180 18.24 38.31 -11.70
C ARG A 180 17.02 38.55 -10.79
N VAL A 181 15.96 37.75 -10.96
CA VAL A 181 14.80 37.73 -10.05
C VAL A 181 15.17 37.11 -8.70
N ILE A 182 16.20 36.25 -8.67
CA ILE A 182 16.83 35.79 -7.43
C ILE A 182 18.02 36.73 -7.13
N ASP A 183 17.91 37.44 -6.01
CA ASP A 183 18.89 38.46 -5.61
C ASP A 183 20.27 37.87 -5.29
N ARG A 184 21.33 38.63 -5.61
CA ARG A 184 22.73 38.29 -5.28
C ARG A 184 23.23 38.95 -3.99
N TYR A 185 22.32 39.39 -3.13
CA TYR A 185 22.71 40.02 -1.86
C TYR A 185 23.09 38.97 -0.81
N PRO A 186 24.13 39.23 0.02
CA PRO A 186 24.50 38.34 1.12
C PRO A 186 23.35 38.24 2.12
N TYR A 187 23.00 37.02 2.49
CA TYR A 187 21.83 36.78 3.34
C TYR A 187 21.97 37.37 4.76
N ASP A 188 23.16 37.41 5.35
CA ASP A 188 23.33 37.89 6.74
C ASP A 188 23.45 39.42 6.89
N GLY A 189 23.41 40.19 5.79
CA GLY A 189 23.70 41.64 5.85
C GLY A 189 25.11 42.00 6.33
N THR A 190 25.91 41.01 6.72
CA THR A 190 27.33 41.11 7.03
C THR A 190 28.12 40.58 5.82
N ASN A 191 29.18 41.29 5.42
CA ASN A 191 30.09 40.88 4.34
C ASN A 191 30.96 39.64 4.70
N ILE A 192 30.54 38.82 5.65
CA ILE A 192 31.32 37.73 6.25
C ILE A 192 30.87 36.35 5.74
N SER A 193 29.65 36.23 5.19
CA SER A 193 29.13 34.96 4.64
C SER A 193 29.28 34.88 3.12
N TYR A 194 29.97 33.84 2.63
CA TYR A 194 30.24 33.58 1.20
C TYR A 194 29.05 33.02 0.40
N MET A 195 27.86 32.88 1.00
CA MET A 195 26.69 32.25 0.36
C MET A 195 25.57 33.26 0.11
N ASP A 196 25.40 33.68 -1.14
CA ASP A 196 24.22 34.43 -1.60
C ASP A 196 23.08 33.48 -2.02
N PHE A 197 21.88 34.02 -2.24
CA PHE A 197 20.72 33.21 -2.65
C PHE A 197 20.90 32.55 -4.02
N ALA A 198 21.66 33.17 -4.93
CA ALA A 198 21.95 32.62 -6.24
C ALA A 198 22.81 31.35 -6.16
N ILE A 199 23.86 31.34 -5.33
CA ILE A 199 24.70 30.16 -5.07
C ILE A 199 23.85 29.04 -4.45
N VAL A 200 22.99 29.37 -3.49
CA VAL A 200 22.08 28.38 -2.88
C VAL A 200 21.12 27.79 -3.92
N ALA A 201 20.57 28.63 -4.81
CA ALA A 201 19.75 28.17 -5.93
C ALA A 201 20.52 27.21 -6.85
N TYR A 202 21.76 27.56 -7.24
CA TYR A 202 22.61 26.69 -8.06
C TYR A 202 22.89 25.34 -7.37
N ILE A 203 23.16 25.35 -6.06
CA ILE A 203 23.36 24.13 -5.27
C ILE A 203 22.10 23.26 -5.30
N TYR A 204 20.92 23.83 -5.04
CA TYR A 204 19.67 23.09 -5.08
C TYR A 204 19.35 22.56 -6.49
N THR A 205 19.54 23.36 -7.54
CA THR A 205 19.34 22.93 -8.92
C THR A 205 20.24 21.75 -9.27
N ALA A 206 21.53 21.81 -8.91
CA ALA A 206 22.46 20.70 -9.13
C ALA A 206 22.05 19.44 -8.34
N ILE A 207 21.64 19.60 -7.08
CA ILE A 207 21.13 18.51 -6.23
C ILE A 207 19.89 17.85 -6.85
N ILE A 208 18.91 18.65 -7.31
CA ILE A 208 17.67 18.15 -7.90
C ILE A 208 17.94 17.39 -9.21
N ILE A 209 18.84 17.91 -10.05
CA ILE A 209 19.27 17.21 -11.28
C ILE A 209 19.93 15.87 -10.93
N LEU A 210 20.80 15.84 -9.93
CA LEU A 210 21.45 14.61 -9.48
C LEU A 210 20.42 13.60 -8.95
N LEU A 211 19.46 14.04 -8.13
CA LEU A 211 18.37 13.18 -7.65
C LEU A 211 17.51 12.65 -8.79
N LEU A 212 17.21 13.47 -9.81
CA LEU A 212 16.45 13.04 -10.98
C LEU A 212 17.21 11.96 -11.76
N ILE A 213 18.51 12.17 -11.99
CA ILE A 213 19.38 11.19 -12.65
C ILE A 213 19.39 9.87 -11.87
N ILE A 214 19.52 9.92 -10.55
CA ILE A 214 19.51 8.75 -9.66
C ILE A 214 18.15 8.03 -9.74
N MET A 215 17.02 8.76 -9.72
CA MET A 215 15.67 8.18 -9.84
C MET A 215 15.45 7.48 -11.20
N ILE A 216 15.87 8.12 -12.30
CA ILE A 216 15.81 7.53 -13.64
C ILE A 216 16.68 6.28 -13.70
N SER A 217 17.92 6.37 -13.20
CA SER A 217 18.86 5.25 -13.13
C SER A 217 18.27 4.08 -12.35
N SER A 218 17.63 4.35 -11.21
CA SER A 218 16.90 3.35 -10.43
C SER A 218 15.74 2.71 -11.21
N SER A 219 14.93 3.52 -11.90
CA SER A 219 13.78 3.01 -12.68
C SER A 219 14.19 2.03 -13.79
N LEU A 220 15.36 2.23 -14.41
CA LEU A 220 15.89 1.32 -15.45
C LEU A 220 16.28 -0.06 -14.89
N THR A 221 16.58 -0.12 -13.60
CA THR A 221 17.14 -1.31 -12.94
C THR A 221 16.08 -2.15 -12.27
N ILE A 222 14.97 -1.53 -11.86
CA ILE A 222 13.85 -2.19 -11.19
C ILE A 222 13.31 -3.39 -11.99
N PRO A 223 12.99 -3.28 -13.30
CA PRO A 223 12.44 -4.41 -14.04
C PRO A 223 13.38 -5.63 -14.08
N ALA A 224 14.68 -5.42 -14.31
CA ALA A 224 15.67 -6.49 -14.30
C ALA A 224 15.84 -7.09 -12.90
N SER A 225 15.80 -6.26 -11.86
CA SER A 225 15.86 -6.72 -10.47
C SER A 225 14.66 -7.63 -10.12
N LYS A 226 13.45 -7.28 -10.60
CA LYS A 226 12.24 -8.08 -10.40
C LYS A 226 12.32 -9.43 -11.10
N GLU A 227 12.81 -9.47 -12.34
CA GLU A 227 13.01 -10.72 -13.09
C GLU A 227 14.01 -11.66 -12.37
N ILE A 228 15.10 -11.11 -11.83
CA ILE A 228 16.09 -11.90 -11.07
C ILE A 228 15.46 -12.42 -9.77
N LEU A 229 14.79 -11.56 -9.01
CA LEU A 229 14.11 -11.96 -7.78
C LEU A 229 13.05 -13.03 -8.02
N GLU A 230 12.30 -12.91 -9.12
CA GLU A 230 11.32 -13.92 -9.53
C GLU A 230 11.98 -15.26 -9.85
N SER A 231 13.05 -15.26 -10.63
CA SER A 231 13.78 -16.49 -10.96
C SER A 231 14.33 -17.19 -9.70
N LYS A 232 14.86 -16.41 -8.74
CA LYS A 232 15.37 -16.94 -7.47
C LYS A 232 14.23 -17.45 -6.59
N TYR A 233 13.12 -16.73 -6.50
CA TYR A 233 11.93 -17.19 -5.78
C TYR A 233 11.45 -18.54 -6.31
N GLN A 234 11.31 -18.69 -7.63
CA GLN A 234 10.87 -19.94 -8.25
C GLN A 234 11.86 -21.10 -8.00
N ALA A 235 13.17 -20.83 -8.05
CA ALA A 235 14.19 -21.84 -7.74
C ALA A 235 14.11 -22.29 -6.27
N THR A 236 14.07 -21.35 -5.33
CA THR A 236 14.00 -21.64 -3.89
C THR A 236 12.68 -22.32 -3.51
N HIS A 237 11.56 -21.92 -4.13
CA HIS A 237 10.25 -22.55 -3.94
C HIS A 237 10.25 -24.02 -4.40
N LYS A 238 10.87 -24.33 -5.55
CA LYS A 238 11.02 -25.73 -6.01
C LYS A 238 11.85 -26.56 -5.04
N ILE A 239 12.95 -26.01 -4.50
CA ILE A 239 13.77 -26.69 -3.48
C ILE A 239 12.96 -26.94 -2.19
N HIS A 240 12.17 -25.96 -1.77
CA HIS A 240 11.29 -26.08 -0.61
C HIS A 240 10.27 -27.23 -0.76
N LEU A 241 9.61 -27.32 -1.92
CA LEU A 241 8.66 -28.40 -2.23
C LEU A 241 9.33 -29.78 -2.18
N ALA A 242 10.58 -29.90 -2.65
CA ALA A 242 11.34 -31.15 -2.62
C ALA A 242 11.73 -31.58 -1.17
N ASN A 243 12.05 -30.60 -0.31
CA ASN A 243 12.52 -30.85 1.05
C ASN A 243 11.40 -31.03 2.10
N GLN A 244 10.13 -30.87 1.73
CA GLN A 244 8.99 -30.96 2.66
C GLN A 244 8.70 -32.37 3.23
N ARG A 245 9.50 -33.39 2.88
CA ARG A 245 9.11 -34.80 3.04
C ARG A 245 9.39 -35.50 4.37
N HIS A 246 10.18 -34.97 5.31
CA HIS A 246 10.53 -35.77 6.51
C HIS A 246 10.80 -34.97 7.78
N ILE A 247 9.76 -34.43 8.43
CA ILE A 247 9.84 -34.02 9.84
C ILE A 247 8.52 -34.36 10.55
N ARG A 248 8.60 -35.06 11.69
CA ARG A 248 7.47 -35.37 12.57
C ARG A 248 7.16 -34.13 13.42
N MET A 249 6.32 -33.23 12.91
CA MET A 249 5.81 -32.03 13.59
C MET A 249 4.28 -32.01 13.53
N SER A 250 3.63 -31.26 14.44
CA SER A 250 2.19 -30.94 14.31
C SER A 250 1.92 -30.14 13.04
N ILE A 251 0.67 -30.13 12.55
CA ILE A 251 0.30 -29.36 11.34
C ILE A 251 0.51 -27.87 11.63
N VAL A 252 0.13 -27.39 12.83
CA VAL A 252 0.37 -26.00 13.24
C VAL A 252 1.85 -25.63 13.21
N GLU A 253 2.73 -26.46 13.78
CA GLU A 253 4.18 -26.20 13.76
C GLU A 253 4.72 -26.18 12.32
N LYS A 254 4.29 -27.13 11.48
CA LYS A 254 4.66 -27.17 10.06
C LYS A 254 4.21 -25.91 9.33
N LEU A 255 2.99 -25.43 9.60
CA LEU A 255 2.46 -24.18 9.03
C LEU A 255 3.24 -22.97 9.52
N ARG A 256 3.62 -22.89 10.81
CA ARG A 256 4.45 -21.79 11.33
C ARG A 256 5.80 -21.73 10.63
N HIS A 257 6.47 -22.87 10.45
CA HIS A 257 7.73 -22.93 9.71
C HIS A 257 7.54 -22.51 8.25
N ASN A 258 6.51 -23.03 7.57
CA ASN A 258 6.21 -22.67 6.18
C ASN A 258 5.94 -21.16 6.03
N VAL A 259 5.04 -20.60 6.83
CA VAL A 259 4.73 -19.15 6.85
C VAL A 259 5.99 -18.34 7.11
N THR A 260 6.85 -18.77 8.05
CA THR A 260 8.11 -18.07 8.35
C THR A 260 9.09 -18.11 7.17
N ARG A 261 9.23 -19.25 6.49
CA ARG A 261 10.10 -19.39 5.31
C ARG A 261 9.61 -18.51 4.16
N TYR A 262 8.31 -18.55 3.84
CA TYR A 262 7.72 -17.68 2.82
C TYR A 262 7.78 -16.20 3.20
N TRP A 263 7.67 -15.87 4.49
CA TRP A 263 7.84 -14.51 4.97
C TRP A 263 9.24 -13.97 4.73
N VAL A 264 10.26 -14.79 5.02
CA VAL A 264 11.66 -14.44 4.73
C VAL A 264 11.88 -14.25 3.24
N MET A 265 11.34 -15.13 2.39
CA MET A 265 11.40 -14.94 0.93
C MET A 265 10.69 -13.65 0.49
N ALA A 266 9.50 -13.38 1.02
CA ALA A 266 8.68 -12.22 0.62
C ALA A 266 9.32 -10.89 1.04
N GLU A 267 9.87 -10.80 2.26
CA GLU A 267 10.54 -9.60 2.76
C GLU A 267 11.88 -9.36 2.03
N THR A 268 12.73 -10.39 1.94
CA THR A 268 14.06 -10.24 1.31
C THR A 268 13.96 -10.10 -0.20
N GLY A 269 12.95 -10.73 -0.81
CA GLY A 269 12.61 -10.59 -2.23
C GLY A 269 11.70 -9.41 -2.56
N SER A 270 11.36 -8.55 -1.60
CA SER A 270 10.57 -7.35 -1.87
C SER A 270 11.39 -6.36 -2.71
N PRO A 271 10.88 -5.91 -3.88
CA PRO A 271 11.59 -4.94 -4.71
C PRO A 271 11.86 -3.62 -3.97
N GLN A 272 10.96 -3.21 -3.07
CA GLN A 272 11.16 -2.01 -2.25
C GLN A 272 12.31 -2.18 -1.26
N PHE A 273 12.44 -3.37 -0.65
CA PHE A 273 13.55 -3.68 0.25
C PHE A 273 14.89 -3.60 -0.50
N VAL A 274 14.96 -4.24 -1.68
CA VAL A 274 16.15 -4.19 -2.53
C VAL A 274 16.48 -2.76 -2.96
N MET A 275 15.47 -1.96 -3.34
CA MET A 275 15.67 -0.55 -3.70
C MET A 275 16.21 0.26 -2.51
N ALA A 276 15.60 0.11 -1.33
CA ALA A 276 15.96 0.90 -0.16
C ALA A 276 17.43 0.70 0.26
N ILE A 277 17.95 -0.50 0.05
CA ILE A 277 19.31 -0.92 0.44
C ILE A 277 20.35 -0.65 -0.65
N ASN A 278 19.93 -0.35 -1.89
CA ASN A 278 20.87 -0.20 -2.98
C ASN A 278 21.75 1.08 -2.84
N PRO A 279 22.88 1.15 -3.57
CA PRO A 279 23.77 2.30 -3.54
C PRO A 279 23.14 3.64 -3.97
N LEU A 280 22.20 3.64 -4.94
CA LEU A 280 21.46 4.82 -5.39
C LEU A 280 20.55 5.40 -4.31
N SER A 281 19.84 4.55 -3.56
CA SER A 281 19.01 4.98 -2.42
C SER A 281 19.86 5.63 -1.34
N THR A 282 21.04 5.05 -1.07
CA THR A 282 22.00 5.60 -0.09
C THR A 282 22.57 6.95 -0.54
N ALA A 283 22.94 7.08 -1.82
CA ALA A 283 23.39 8.35 -2.39
C ALA A 283 22.29 9.42 -2.29
N SER A 284 21.04 9.08 -2.62
CA SER A 284 19.87 9.94 -2.46
C SER A 284 19.66 10.39 -1.00
N ALA A 285 19.86 9.50 -0.03
CA ALA A 285 19.79 9.84 1.39
C ALA A 285 20.85 10.85 1.84
N ILE A 286 22.09 10.70 1.38
CA ILE A 286 23.18 11.65 1.68
C ILE A 286 22.90 13.00 1.05
N ILE A 287 22.43 13.02 -0.19
CA ILE A 287 22.00 14.25 -0.87
C ILE A 287 20.85 14.92 -0.10
N CYS A 288 19.90 14.15 0.42
CA CYS A 288 18.82 14.65 1.27
C CYS A 288 19.34 15.24 2.59
N ALA A 289 20.36 14.65 3.20
CA ALA A 289 21.03 15.20 4.38
C ALA A 289 21.76 16.53 4.07
N LEU A 290 22.41 16.65 2.90
CA LEU A 290 22.99 17.91 2.44
C LEU A 290 21.90 18.99 2.23
N SER A 291 20.76 18.62 1.64
CA SER A 291 19.60 19.52 1.48
C SER A 291 19.09 20.04 2.83
N LEU A 292 19.03 19.17 3.85
CA LEU A 292 18.68 19.57 5.22
C LEU A 292 19.66 20.60 5.78
N LEU A 293 20.97 20.40 5.61
CA LEU A 293 21.98 21.35 6.09
C LEU A 293 21.83 22.72 5.43
N VAL A 294 21.61 22.78 4.11
CA VAL A 294 21.39 24.05 3.40
C VAL A 294 20.11 24.72 3.90
N THR A 295 19.03 23.96 4.08
CA THR A 295 17.74 24.48 4.58
C THR A 295 17.85 25.01 6.01
N LEU A 296 18.59 24.33 6.90
CA LEU A 296 18.81 24.79 8.27
C LEU A 296 19.57 26.12 8.33
N ASN A 297 20.56 26.30 7.45
CA ASN A 297 21.26 27.58 7.32
C ASN A 297 20.31 28.69 6.83
N LEU A 298 19.43 28.36 5.88
CA LEU A 298 18.40 29.27 5.37
C LEU A 298 17.33 29.63 6.43
N VAL A 299 17.01 28.74 7.37
CA VAL A 299 16.10 29.07 8.48
C VAL A 299 16.80 29.90 9.55
N ARG A 300 18.09 29.64 9.79
CA ARG A 300 18.85 30.27 10.87
C ARG A 300 19.03 31.78 10.68
N ALA A 301 19.34 32.25 9.48
CA ALA A 301 19.54 33.69 9.27
C ALA A 301 18.21 34.45 9.05
N SER A 302 17.05 33.79 9.24
CA SER A 302 15.76 34.34 8.84
C SER A 302 15.30 35.36 9.87
N PRO A 303 14.74 36.51 9.47
CA PRO A 303 14.18 37.48 10.40
C PRO A 303 13.01 36.92 11.22
N LEU A 304 12.43 35.77 10.83
CA LEU A 304 11.43 35.02 11.61
C LEU A 304 11.99 34.42 12.91
N THR A 305 13.30 34.09 12.96
CA THR A 305 13.95 33.45 14.12
C THR A 305 14.79 34.42 14.97
N SER A 306 15.26 35.54 14.40
CA SER A 306 16.00 36.55 15.15
C SER A 306 15.08 37.56 15.86
N SER A 307 15.26 37.74 17.18
CA SER A 307 14.39 38.59 18.02
C SER A 307 14.42 40.08 17.64
N TRP A 308 15.45 40.53 16.93
CA TRP A 308 15.71 41.93 16.60
C TRP A 308 14.97 42.44 15.34
N HIS A 309 14.52 41.55 14.44
CA HIS A 309 13.94 41.93 13.12
C HIS A 309 12.42 41.78 13.01
N ARG A 310 11.73 41.31 14.07
CA ARG A 310 10.28 41.03 14.04
C ARG A 310 9.40 42.26 13.75
N ARG A 311 9.91 43.48 13.90
CA ARG A 311 9.18 44.75 13.67
C ARG A 311 9.23 45.25 12.22
N LEU A 312 9.92 44.55 11.30
CA LEU A 312 10.15 44.98 9.91
C LEU A 312 9.83 43.89 8.87
N ILE A 313 8.86 43.00 9.12
CA ILE A 313 8.38 42.10 8.07
C ILE A 313 7.51 42.92 7.10
N ARG A 314 8.12 43.45 6.04
CA ARG A 314 7.38 44.02 4.91
C ARG A 314 6.99 42.88 3.96
N TYR A 315 5.69 42.72 3.79
CA TYR A 315 5.09 41.80 2.84
C TYR A 315 5.01 42.49 1.47
N GLU A 316 6.09 42.43 0.70
CA GLU A 316 6.17 43.09 -0.62
C GLU A 316 5.76 42.17 -1.78
N SER A 317 5.63 40.87 -1.50
CA SER A 317 5.18 39.84 -2.44
C SER A 317 3.64 39.81 -2.63
N PRO A 318 3.14 39.47 -3.83
CA PRO A 318 1.71 39.20 -4.08
C PRO A 318 1.09 38.11 -3.19
N TYR A 319 1.91 37.25 -2.60
CA TYR A 319 1.48 36.16 -1.71
C TYR A 319 1.39 36.61 -0.24
N GLU A 320 1.86 37.82 0.09
CA GLU A 320 1.81 38.41 1.43
C GLU A 320 2.26 37.46 2.57
N TRP A 321 1.42 37.27 3.60
CA TRP A 321 1.71 36.41 4.75
C TRP A 321 1.83 34.92 4.38
N THR A 322 1.24 34.51 3.25
CA THR A 322 1.23 33.10 2.84
C THR A 322 2.61 32.63 2.38
N THR A 323 3.50 33.52 1.92
CA THR A 323 4.92 33.20 1.72
C THR A 323 5.54 32.63 3.00
N SER A 324 5.30 33.30 4.13
CA SER A 324 5.86 32.88 5.43
C SER A 324 5.29 31.53 5.85
N ALA A 325 3.98 31.32 5.63
CA ALA A 325 3.33 30.03 5.91
C ALA A 325 3.95 28.89 5.07
N ILE A 326 4.12 29.10 3.76
CA ILE A 326 4.77 28.13 2.86
C ILE A 326 6.18 27.79 3.34
N PHE A 327 7.00 28.82 3.62
CA PHE A 327 8.38 28.63 4.08
C PHE A 327 8.45 27.80 5.37
N ILE A 328 7.60 28.11 6.36
CA ILE A 328 7.56 27.38 7.63
C ILE A 328 7.11 25.93 7.40
N THR A 329 6.00 25.71 6.70
CA THR A 329 5.46 24.37 6.45
C THR A 329 6.46 23.51 5.70
N GLN A 330 7.05 24.01 4.62
CA GLN A 330 8.02 23.25 3.82
C GLN A 330 9.33 23.01 4.54
N SER A 331 9.80 23.95 5.37
CA SER A 331 10.99 23.75 6.23
C SER A 331 10.77 22.63 7.25
N ILE A 332 9.59 22.60 7.90
CA ILE A 332 9.20 21.47 8.77
C ILE A 332 9.20 20.17 7.97
N GLY A 333 8.66 20.22 6.75
CA GLY A 333 8.62 19.08 5.84
C GLY A 333 10.00 18.56 5.43
N VAL A 334 10.99 19.44 5.24
CA VAL A 334 12.38 19.04 5.01
C VAL A 334 12.93 18.30 6.24
N VAL A 335 12.81 18.89 7.44
CA VAL A 335 13.31 18.28 8.69
C VAL A 335 12.71 16.90 8.92
N VAL A 336 11.39 16.80 8.87
CA VAL A 336 10.67 15.54 9.12
C VAL A 336 10.92 14.52 8.00
N GLY A 337 10.86 14.96 6.75
CA GLY A 337 11.04 14.09 5.59
C GLY A 337 12.46 13.56 5.45
N THR A 338 13.49 14.23 5.96
CA THR A 338 14.88 13.74 5.91
C THR A 338 15.15 12.56 6.87
N ILE A 339 14.31 12.36 7.89
CA ILE A 339 14.47 11.27 8.88
C ILE A 339 14.47 9.89 8.21
N ALA A 340 13.50 9.61 7.33
CA ALA A 340 13.37 8.30 6.67
C ALA A 340 14.58 7.98 5.77
N PRO A 341 14.99 8.86 4.81
CA PRO A 341 16.18 8.64 4.00
C PRO A 341 17.46 8.43 4.83
N ILE A 342 17.69 9.23 5.88
CA ILE A 342 18.86 9.05 6.75
C ILE A 342 18.84 7.67 7.41
N LEU A 343 17.71 7.24 7.98
CA LEU A 343 17.62 5.93 8.61
C LEU A 343 17.79 4.78 7.59
N ARG A 344 17.33 4.95 6.34
CA ARG A 344 17.61 4.01 5.24
C ARG A 344 19.11 3.92 4.95
N CYS A 345 19.84 5.04 4.96
CA CYS A 345 21.30 5.05 4.81
C CYS A 345 21.98 4.19 5.89
N PHE A 346 21.47 4.21 7.14
CA PHE A 346 21.97 3.35 8.22
C PHE A 346 21.53 1.89 8.11
N SER A 347 20.48 1.59 7.33
CA SER A 347 20.05 0.19 7.09
C SER A 347 21.10 -0.61 6.32
N VAL A 348 22.08 0.05 5.68
CA VAL A 348 23.22 -0.59 5.03
C VAL A 348 24.09 -1.41 6.00
N PHE A 349 24.16 -1.01 7.28
CA PHE A 349 24.82 -1.79 8.33
C PHE A 349 24.12 -3.13 8.63
N ASN A 350 22.94 -3.36 8.05
CA ASN A 350 22.24 -4.64 8.14
C ASN A 350 22.89 -5.74 7.29
N TYR A 351 23.95 -5.48 6.53
CA TYR A 351 24.72 -6.50 5.82
C TYR A 351 26.02 -6.79 6.55
N LYS A 352 26.39 -8.07 6.57
CA LYS A 352 27.74 -8.47 6.93
C LYS A 352 28.62 -8.13 5.74
N LEU A 353 29.15 -6.91 5.70
CA LEU A 353 30.28 -6.63 4.84
C LEU A 353 31.41 -7.55 5.28
N VAL A 354 31.85 -8.42 4.39
CA VAL A 354 33.04 -9.25 4.58
C VAL A 354 34.27 -8.34 4.45
N ILE A 355 34.38 -7.36 5.35
CA ILE A 355 35.52 -6.44 5.49
C ILE A 355 36.80 -7.26 5.74
N THR A 356 36.69 -8.49 6.24
CA THR A 356 37.81 -9.41 6.44
C THR A 356 38.38 -10.02 5.15
N LYS A 357 37.68 -9.97 4.00
CA LYS A 357 38.22 -10.37 2.67
C LYS A 357 38.65 -9.17 1.80
N TRP A 358 38.63 -7.97 2.36
CA TRP A 358 38.92 -6.69 1.68
C TRP A 358 40.33 -6.60 1.07
N ASN A 359 41.25 -7.47 1.46
CA ASN A 359 42.68 -7.28 1.22
C ASN A 359 43.21 -7.75 -0.15
N ARG A 360 42.36 -8.16 -1.11
CA ARG A 360 42.88 -8.67 -2.41
C ARG A 360 42.26 -8.15 -3.71
N ASN A 361 41.06 -7.56 -3.74
CA ASN A 361 40.42 -7.18 -5.02
C ASN A 361 39.63 -5.84 -4.96
N HIS A 362 40.30 -4.71 -4.75
CA HIS A 362 39.66 -3.37 -4.71
C HIS A 362 38.85 -3.01 -5.98
N PHE A 363 39.19 -3.59 -7.14
CA PHE A 363 38.50 -3.33 -8.41
C PHE A 363 37.18 -4.09 -8.59
N MET A 364 36.96 -5.21 -7.87
CA MET A 364 35.74 -6.01 -8.05
C MET A 364 34.51 -5.30 -7.48
N PHE A 365 34.66 -4.49 -6.44
CA PHE A 365 33.54 -3.75 -5.82
C PHE A 365 32.92 -2.71 -6.77
N PHE A 366 33.73 -2.03 -7.59
CA PHE A 366 33.27 -1.08 -8.60
C PHE A 366 32.75 -1.74 -9.88
N LYS A 367 32.81 -3.06 -9.98
CA LYS A 367 32.23 -3.78 -11.10
C LYS A 367 30.72 -3.54 -11.11
N VAL A 368 30.23 -3.03 -12.24
CA VAL A 368 28.80 -2.86 -12.46
C VAL A 368 28.25 -4.20 -12.96
N GLU A 369 27.42 -4.84 -12.14
CA GLU A 369 26.77 -6.10 -12.48
C GLU A 369 25.87 -5.96 -13.72
N LYS A 370 25.69 -7.06 -14.46
CA LYS A 370 24.97 -7.05 -15.75
C LYS A 370 23.55 -6.51 -15.62
N TYR A 371 22.86 -6.81 -14.50
CA TYR A 371 21.47 -6.43 -14.29
C TYR A 371 21.24 -4.91 -14.30
N TRP A 372 22.24 -4.10 -13.91
CA TRP A 372 22.13 -2.64 -13.93
C TRP A 372 21.94 -2.04 -15.32
N THR A 373 22.36 -2.76 -16.37
CA THR A 373 22.33 -2.31 -17.76
C THR A 373 21.54 -3.23 -18.67
N GLN A 374 20.89 -4.27 -18.11
CA GLN A 374 20.24 -5.32 -18.87
C GLN A 374 19.11 -4.78 -19.75
N LYS A 375 18.18 -3.99 -19.18
CA LYS A 375 17.06 -3.42 -19.94
C LYS A 375 17.52 -2.50 -21.06
N LEU A 376 18.60 -1.74 -20.87
CA LEU A 376 19.18 -0.90 -21.92
C LEU A 376 19.78 -1.75 -23.06
N HIS A 377 20.38 -2.90 -22.76
CA HIS A 377 20.83 -3.85 -23.79
C HIS A 377 19.66 -4.49 -24.53
N GLU A 378 18.61 -4.88 -23.83
CA GLU A 378 17.38 -5.42 -24.42
C GLU A 378 16.71 -4.40 -25.35
N TRP A 379 16.59 -3.14 -24.92
CA TRP A 379 16.08 -2.06 -25.77
C TRP A 379 16.98 -1.81 -26.97
N LYS A 380 18.30 -1.92 -26.82
CA LYS A 380 19.24 -1.79 -27.94
C LYS A 380 19.07 -2.91 -28.97
N GLN A 381 18.79 -4.13 -28.51
CA GLN A 381 18.58 -5.30 -29.37
C GLN A 381 17.15 -5.39 -29.95
N SER A 382 16.17 -4.72 -29.32
CA SER A 382 14.77 -4.78 -29.77
C SER A 382 14.58 -4.24 -31.20
N PRO A 383 13.85 -4.94 -32.07
CA PRO A 383 13.54 -4.44 -33.41
C PRO A 383 12.61 -3.23 -33.31
N ILE A 384 12.83 -2.23 -34.17
CA ILE A 384 11.96 -1.06 -34.27
C ILE A 384 10.73 -1.46 -35.09
N LEU A 385 9.56 -1.54 -34.46
CA LEU A 385 8.30 -1.93 -35.10
C LEU A 385 7.60 -0.77 -35.85
N PHE A 386 8.36 0.19 -36.41
CA PHE A 386 7.77 1.27 -37.20
C PHE A 386 7.66 0.87 -38.67
N LEU A 387 6.46 0.99 -39.23
CA LEU A 387 6.14 0.97 -40.66
C LEU A 387 6.67 2.25 -41.35
N LEU A 388 7.98 2.51 -41.29
CA LEU A 388 8.60 3.59 -42.05
C LEU A 388 8.89 3.11 -43.47
N SER A 389 8.22 3.71 -44.46
CA SER A 389 8.32 3.33 -45.88
C SER A 389 9.69 3.60 -46.52
N SER A 390 10.57 4.40 -45.92
CA SER A 390 11.88 4.74 -46.51
C SER A 390 13.06 4.00 -45.84
N PRO A 391 13.87 3.24 -46.61
CA PRO A 391 15.03 2.51 -46.08
C PRO A 391 16.11 3.41 -45.44
N ARG A 392 16.30 4.64 -45.97
CA ARG A 392 17.32 5.59 -45.47
C ARG A 392 16.96 6.16 -44.11
N LEU A 393 15.71 6.59 -43.90
CA LEU A 393 15.24 7.12 -42.62
C LEU A 393 15.23 6.02 -41.54
N ARG A 394 14.85 4.80 -41.91
CA ARG A 394 14.94 3.63 -41.02
C ARG A 394 16.37 3.39 -40.54
N ASN A 395 17.37 3.45 -41.44
CA ASN A 395 18.77 3.26 -41.07
C ASN A 395 19.29 4.37 -40.14
N LEU A 396 18.91 5.63 -40.41
CA LEU A 396 19.27 6.77 -39.54
C LEU A 396 18.67 6.65 -38.14
N VAL A 397 17.38 6.27 -38.04
CA VAL A 397 16.71 6.07 -36.74
C VAL A 397 17.33 4.91 -35.97
N CYS A 398 17.66 3.79 -36.64
CA CYS A 398 18.36 2.66 -36.03
C CYS A 398 19.76 3.06 -35.52
N ASN A 399 20.53 3.80 -36.31
CA ASN A 399 21.85 4.28 -35.92
C ASN A 399 21.75 5.27 -34.75
N ALA A 400 20.81 6.23 -34.80
CA ALA A 400 20.57 7.16 -33.71
C ALA A 400 20.17 6.43 -32.42
N LYS A 401 19.23 5.48 -32.49
CA LYS A 401 18.82 4.62 -31.36
C LYS A 401 20.03 3.91 -30.76
N ASN A 402 20.86 3.28 -31.60
CA ASN A 402 22.02 2.53 -31.14
C ASN A 402 23.06 3.43 -30.47
N THR A 403 23.31 4.61 -31.02
CA THR A 403 24.23 5.60 -30.44
C THR A 403 23.71 6.10 -29.10
N ILE A 404 22.43 6.51 -29.02
CA ILE A 404 21.79 7.00 -27.79
C ILE A 404 21.83 5.92 -26.71
N LEU A 405 21.40 4.69 -27.02
CA LEU A 405 21.40 3.60 -26.03
C LEU A 405 22.80 3.19 -25.59
N SER A 406 23.80 3.26 -26.49
CA SER A 406 25.20 3.00 -26.11
C SER A 406 25.72 4.05 -25.14
N PHE A 407 25.39 5.32 -25.37
CA PHE A 407 25.69 6.40 -24.43
C PHE A 407 24.96 6.20 -23.09
N CYS A 408 23.67 5.88 -23.10
CA CYS A 408 22.89 5.59 -21.89
C CYS A 408 23.48 4.41 -21.10
N ILE A 409 23.97 3.36 -21.75
CA ILE A 409 24.63 2.22 -21.09
C ILE A 409 25.91 2.69 -20.38
N GLY A 410 26.75 3.48 -21.05
CA GLY A 410 27.96 4.05 -20.44
C GLY A 410 27.63 4.95 -19.25
N PHE A 411 26.64 5.83 -19.41
CA PHE A 411 26.17 6.75 -18.38
C PHE A 411 25.61 6.02 -17.16
N GLN A 412 24.78 4.99 -17.37
CA GLN A 412 24.23 4.15 -16.31
C GLN A 412 25.33 3.45 -15.51
N LYS A 413 26.37 2.93 -16.18
CA LYS A 413 27.54 2.35 -15.50
C LYS A 413 28.28 3.39 -14.66
N GLY A 414 28.50 4.59 -15.21
CA GLY A 414 29.14 5.70 -14.50
C GLY A 414 28.40 6.09 -13.22
N ILE A 415 27.08 6.28 -13.32
CA ILE A 415 26.23 6.61 -12.16
C ILE A 415 26.31 5.52 -11.09
N VAL A 416 26.09 4.26 -11.47
CA VAL A 416 26.12 3.15 -10.49
C VAL A 416 27.47 3.06 -9.81
N ALA A 417 28.58 3.20 -10.54
CA ALA A 417 29.92 3.21 -9.97
C ALA A 417 30.12 4.38 -8.98
N SER A 418 29.64 5.58 -9.34
CA SER A 418 29.72 6.76 -8.45
C SER A 418 28.87 6.59 -7.18
N CYS A 419 27.65 6.03 -7.29
CA CYS A 419 26.79 5.75 -6.15
C CYS A 419 27.40 4.66 -5.25
N LYS A 420 28.03 3.62 -5.82
CA LYS A 420 28.80 2.61 -5.06
C LYS A 420 29.98 3.23 -4.30
N LEU A 421 30.67 4.20 -4.90
CA LEU A 421 31.73 4.95 -4.22
C LEU A 421 31.18 5.74 -3.02
N ILE A 422 30.09 6.49 -3.24
CA ILE A 422 29.42 7.26 -2.18
C ILE A 422 28.97 6.34 -1.04
N TRP A 423 28.38 5.19 -1.40
CA TRP A 423 27.97 4.15 -0.45
C TRP A 423 29.15 3.64 0.39
N LEU A 424 30.29 3.35 -0.23
CA LEU A 424 31.50 2.93 0.47
C LEU A 424 32.01 3.99 1.45
N ILE A 425 32.02 5.26 1.03
CA ILE A 425 32.42 6.39 1.87
C ILE A 425 31.46 6.54 3.06
N ALA A 426 30.16 6.44 2.81
CA ALA A 426 29.12 6.56 3.83
C ALA A 426 29.19 5.48 4.91
N ILE A 427 29.73 4.30 4.59
CA ILE A 427 29.95 3.20 5.54
C ILE A 427 31.27 3.37 6.28
N THR A 428 32.34 3.68 5.55
CA THR A 428 33.70 3.75 6.11
C THR A 428 33.87 4.91 7.09
N ILE A 429 33.28 6.08 6.83
CA ILE A 429 33.40 7.25 7.71
C ILE A 429 32.83 6.98 9.12
N PRO A 430 31.58 6.47 9.30
CA PRO A 430 31.06 6.13 10.62
C PRO A 430 31.81 4.99 11.29
N LEU A 431 32.26 3.97 10.55
CA LEU A 431 33.07 2.88 11.11
C LEU A 431 34.41 3.39 11.64
N LEU A 432 35.08 4.26 10.89
CA LEU A 432 36.31 4.94 11.33
C LEU A 432 36.03 5.84 12.53
N ALA A 433 34.95 6.63 12.51
CA ALA A 433 34.57 7.47 13.64
C ALA A 433 34.28 6.64 14.89
N ILE A 434 33.50 5.56 14.79
CA ILE A 434 33.21 4.63 15.89
C ILE A 434 34.51 4.00 16.40
N THR A 435 35.38 3.52 15.52
CA THR A 435 36.67 2.92 15.89
C THR A 435 37.59 3.94 16.56
N CYS A 436 37.66 5.17 16.04
CA CYS A 436 38.37 6.30 16.64
C CYS A 436 37.77 6.70 18.00
N PHE A 437 36.44 6.73 18.15
CA PHE A 437 35.75 6.99 19.41
C PHE A 437 35.99 5.86 20.42
N TYR A 438 36.00 4.59 19.98
CA TYR A 438 36.37 3.44 20.82
C TYR A 438 37.85 3.49 21.22
N HIS A 439 38.76 3.93 20.34
CA HIS A 439 40.17 4.15 20.68
C HIS A 439 40.37 5.35 21.61
N LEU A 440 39.64 6.46 21.42
CA LEU A 440 39.64 7.62 22.32
C LEU A 440 39.05 7.28 23.69
N LYS A 441 38.02 6.43 23.74
CA LYS A 441 37.39 5.95 24.97
C LYS A 441 38.23 4.85 25.65
N SER A 442 38.95 4.04 24.88
CA SER A 442 39.95 3.06 25.35
C SER A 442 41.14 3.74 26.05
N LEU A 443 41.54 4.94 25.59
CA LEU A 443 42.50 5.80 26.29
C LEU A 443 41.98 6.34 27.64
N LYS A 444 40.68 6.21 27.95
CA LYS A 444 40.06 6.60 29.24
C LYS A 444 39.47 5.43 30.05
N ALA A 445 39.46 4.20 29.54
CA ALA A 445 38.88 3.06 30.23
C ALA A 445 39.63 1.76 29.89
N ARG A 446 40.72 1.51 30.63
CA ARG A 446 41.01 0.16 31.12
C ARG A 446 39.84 -0.23 32.05
N TRP A 447 39.54 -1.52 32.17
CA TRP A 447 38.39 -2.10 32.89
C TRP A 447 37.09 -2.12 32.07
N PHE A 448 36.93 -3.16 31.25
CA PHE A 448 35.88 -4.17 31.37
C PHE A 448 36.09 -5.18 30.23
N THR A 449 36.39 -6.42 30.60
CA THR A 449 36.36 -7.58 29.72
C THR A 449 35.01 -7.63 29.00
N PRO A 450 34.95 -7.85 27.67
CA PRO A 450 33.69 -8.16 27.03
C PRO A 450 33.16 -9.46 27.63
N PRO A 451 31.88 -9.55 28.04
CA PRO A 451 31.30 -10.84 28.29
C PRO A 451 31.29 -11.58 26.95
N ASN A 452 31.92 -12.76 26.92
CA ASN A 452 31.56 -13.78 25.96
C ASN A 452 30.06 -14.03 26.13
N SER A 453 29.22 -13.41 25.31
CA SER A 453 27.82 -13.78 25.27
C SER A 453 27.74 -15.20 24.69
N PRO A 454 26.88 -16.07 25.23
CA PRO A 454 26.79 -17.43 24.76
C PRO A 454 26.47 -17.43 23.27
N ARG A 455 27.14 -18.30 22.52
CA ARG A 455 26.60 -18.86 21.28
C ARG A 455 25.13 -19.18 21.52
N THR A 456 24.24 -18.34 21.00
CA THR A 456 22.88 -18.74 20.70
C THR A 456 22.89 -19.05 19.21
N ASP A 457 23.65 -20.09 18.88
CA ASP A 457 23.52 -20.88 17.66
C ASP A 457 22.11 -21.48 17.70
N ASP A 458 21.12 -20.71 17.24
CA ASP A 458 19.77 -21.21 16.99
C ASP A 458 19.02 -20.29 16.01
N ILE A 459 19.73 -19.84 14.98
CA ILE A 459 19.06 -19.58 13.70
C ILE A 459 19.17 -20.90 12.97
N ASP A 460 18.03 -21.58 12.87
CA ASP A 460 17.92 -22.80 12.07
C ASP A 460 18.58 -22.54 10.72
N ILE A 461 19.63 -23.32 10.41
CA ILE A 461 20.45 -23.22 9.19
C ILE A 461 19.54 -23.21 7.94
N ASP A 462 18.36 -23.79 8.07
CA ASP A 462 17.24 -23.78 7.15
C ASP A 462 16.75 -22.38 6.73
N VAL A 463 16.61 -21.39 7.64
CA VAL A 463 16.05 -20.06 7.30
C VAL A 463 16.93 -19.28 6.32
N ARG A 464 18.25 -19.46 6.40
CA ARG A 464 19.23 -18.78 5.55
C ARG A 464 19.08 -19.15 4.07
N ASN A 465 18.65 -20.38 3.79
CA ASN A 465 18.45 -20.88 2.43
C ASN A 465 17.24 -20.23 1.74
N TYR A 466 16.38 -19.53 2.49
CA TYR A 466 15.18 -18.86 1.97
C TYR A 466 15.35 -17.36 1.74
N VAL A 467 16.56 -16.83 1.95
CA VAL A 467 16.88 -15.42 1.69
C VAL A 467 17.05 -15.20 0.19
N LEU A 468 16.28 -14.28 -0.38
CA LEU A 468 16.40 -13.86 -1.78
C LEU A 468 17.28 -12.62 -1.85
N GLN A 469 18.48 -12.76 -2.41
CA GLN A 469 19.42 -11.66 -2.64
C GLN A 469 19.74 -11.54 -4.12
N ILE A 470 19.87 -10.31 -4.63
CA ILE A 470 20.32 -10.09 -6.01
C ILE A 470 21.83 -10.30 -6.13
N ASP A 471 22.58 -9.73 -5.19
CA ASP A 471 24.04 -9.79 -5.14
C ASP A 471 24.51 -10.95 -4.26
N VAL A 472 25.41 -11.79 -4.80
CA VAL A 472 25.95 -12.98 -4.10
C VAL A 472 27.02 -12.58 -3.09
N GLU A 473 27.61 -11.39 -3.23
CA GLU A 473 28.74 -10.93 -2.40
C GLU A 473 28.32 -10.23 -1.10
N MET A 474 27.03 -9.91 -0.93
CA MET A 474 26.49 -9.22 0.25
C MET A 474 25.58 -10.13 1.08
N GLU A 475 26.10 -10.71 2.16
CA GLU A 475 25.30 -11.53 3.08
C GLU A 475 24.50 -10.66 4.07
N LEU A 476 23.20 -10.94 4.23
CA LEU A 476 22.37 -10.24 5.20
C LEU A 476 22.88 -10.53 6.61
N ALA A 477 23.05 -9.49 7.44
CA ALA A 477 23.51 -9.66 8.80
C ALA A 477 22.53 -10.54 9.59
N GLU A 478 23.10 -11.43 10.37
CA GLU A 478 22.39 -12.44 11.15
C GLU A 478 21.30 -11.82 12.05
N LYS A 479 21.62 -10.69 12.70
CA LYS A 479 20.69 -9.94 13.54
C LYS A 479 19.45 -9.46 12.76
N THR A 480 19.65 -9.01 11.52
CA THR A 480 18.58 -8.54 10.64
C THR A 480 17.71 -9.70 10.19
N LEU A 481 18.32 -10.81 9.76
CA LEU A 481 17.58 -12.01 9.37
C LEU A 481 16.74 -12.57 10.52
N LYS A 482 17.32 -12.62 11.74
CA LYS A 482 16.60 -13.00 12.96
C LYS A 482 15.44 -12.05 13.27
N GLY A 483 15.64 -10.75 13.03
CA GLY A 483 14.59 -9.74 13.14
C GLY A 483 13.43 -9.97 12.16
N ILE A 484 13.74 -10.22 10.88
CA ILE A 484 12.76 -10.52 9.84
C ILE A 484 11.99 -11.80 10.19
N SER A 485 12.69 -12.89 10.48
CA SER A 485 12.08 -14.17 10.85
C SER A 485 11.16 -14.04 12.06
N LYS A 486 11.57 -13.35 13.13
CA LYS A 486 10.74 -13.14 14.32
C LYS A 486 9.56 -12.19 14.11
N SER A 487 9.61 -11.30 13.13
CA SER A 487 8.55 -10.30 12.92
C SER A 487 7.21 -10.93 12.52
N ILE A 488 7.20 -12.08 11.85
CA ILE A 488 5.95 -12.76 11.46
C ILE A 488 5.20 -13.30 12.67
N ASN A 489 5.92 -13.77 13.69
CA ASN A 489 5.33 -14.28 14.93
C ASN A 489 4.48 -13.23 15.63
N PHE A 490 4.82 -11.94 15.52
CA PHE A 490 3.99 -10.87 16.05
C PHE A 490 2.60 -10.85 15.39
N PHE A 491 2.51 -11.02 14.08
CA PHE A 491 1.22 -11.08 13.38
C PHE A 491 0.42 -12.32 13.76
N ILE A 492 1.08 -13.46 13.90
CA ILE A 492 0.44 -14.73 14.29
C ILE A 492 -0.09 -14.61 15.73
N SER A 493 0.75 -14.24 16.70
CA SER A 493 0.35 -14.11 18.11
C SER A 493 -0.71 -13.02 18.33
N LYS A 494 -0.64 -11.90 17.61
CA LYS A 494 -1.70 -10.89 17.67
C LYS A 494 -3.03 -11.47 17.19
N ALA A 495 -3.01 -12.23 16.09
CA ALA A 495 -4.21 -12.84 15.52
C ALA A 495 -4.77 -13.99 16.39
N GLU A 496 -3.91 -14.74 17.09
CA GLU A 496 -4.32 -15.73 18.10
C GLU A 496 -5.12 -15.08 19.24
N MET A 497 -4.70 -13.89 19.70
CA MET A 497 -5.43 -13.13 20.73
C MET A 497 -6.79 -12.62 20.27
N GLU A 498 -7.00 -12.47 18.95
CA GLU A 498 -8.27 -12.05 18.35
C GLU A 498 -9.24 -13.23 18.10
N GLN A 499 -8.82 -14.48 18.36
CA GLN A 499 -9.67 -15.65 18.13
C GLN A 499 -10.84 -15.68 19.12
N ASN A 500 -12.04 -15.91 18.59
CA ASN A 500 -13.26 -15.99 19.38
C ASN A 500 -13.49 -17.40 19.91
N ASN A 501 -13.97 -17.51 21.16
CA ASN A 501 -14.24 -18.79 21.78
C ASN A 501 -15.60 -19.39 21.35
N ASN A 502 -16.53 -18.60 20.81
CA ASN A 502 -17.88 -19.08 20.46
C ASN A 502 -17.85 -20.14 19.33
N LEU A 503 -17.02 -19.94 18.29
CA LEU A 503 -16.88 -20.93 17.21
C LEU A 503 -16.26 -22.23 17.74
N LEU A 504 -15.28 -22.13 18.63
CA LEU A 504 -14.67 -23.32 19.26
C LEU A 504 -15.69 -24.12 20.07
N GLU A 505 -16.54 -23.45 20.87
CA GLU A 505 -17.64 -24.09 21.61
C GLU A 505 -18.66 -24.79 20.68
N LEU A 506 -18.91 -24.22 19.50
CA LEU A 506 -19.75 -24.88 18.49
C LEU A 506 -19.03 -26.12 17.93
N LEU A 507 -17.76 -26.01 17.57
CA LEU A 507 -16.97 -27.12 17.03
C LEU A 507 -16.84 -28.27 18.02
N GLU A 508 -16.80 -28.02 19.34
CA GLU A 508 -16.80 -29.07 20.38
C GLU A 508 -17.99 -30.03 20.29
N LYS A 509 -19.09 -29.62 19.64
CA LYS A 509 -20.29 -30.46 19.44
C LYS A 509 -20.15 -31.46 18.30
N SER A 510 -19.06 -31.40 17.53
CA SER A 510 -18.76 -32.35 16.44
C SER A 510 -18.20 -33.66 17.01
N THR A 511 -18.83 -34.80 16.66
CA THR A 511 -18.51 -36.13 17.21
C THR A 511 -18.06 -37.16 16.16
N GLY A 512 -17.59 -36.71 14.98
CA GLY A 512 -17.03 -37.61 13.95
C GLY A 512 -17.63 -37.42 12.55
N PHE A 513 -17.83 -36.17 12.13
CA PHE A 513 -18.25 -35.76 10.78
C PHE A 513 -19.58 -36.32 10.26
N LYS A 514 -20.34 -37.06 11.08
CA LYS A 514 -21.62 -37.68 10.70
C LYS A 514 -22.61 -36.67 10.14
N GLY A 515 -22.60 -35.43 10.62
CA GLY A 515 -23.38 -34.32 10.07
C GLY A 515 -23.23 -34.11 8.56
N VAL A 516 -22.05 -34.37 8.00
CA VAL A 516 -21.76 -34.26 6.56
C VAL A 516 -22.44 -35.38 5.76
N GLU A 517 -22.58 -36.56 6.35
CA GLU A 517 -23.31 -37.68 5.72
C GLU A 517 -24.83 -37.41 5.73
N ILE A 518 -25.34 -36.81 6.82
CA ILE A 518 -26.77 -36.83 7.12
C ILE A 518 -27.56 -35.58 6.74
N PHE A 519 -26.91 -34.50 6.33
CA PHE A 519 -27.61 -33.26 5.97
C PHE A 519 -28.42 -33.38 4.66
N ASP A 520 -28.01 -34.27 3.76
CA ASP A 520 -28.67 -34.53 2.47
C ASP A 520 -28.77 -36.04 2.19
N SER A 521 -29.67 -36.45 1.31
CA SER A 521 -29.94 -37.84 0.97
C SER A 521 -30.31 -38.02 -0.50
N ASP A 522 -29.77 -39.07 -1.12
CA ASP A 522 -30.10 -39.45 -2.50
C ASP A 522 -31.50 -40.06 -2.62
N HIS A 523 -32.18 -40.32 -1.48
CA HIS A 523 -33.57 -40.74 -1.45
C HIS A 523 -34.57 -39.58 -1.61
N VAL A 524 -34.10 -38.33 -1.52
CA VAL A 524 -34.96 -37.15 -1.76
C VAL A 524 -35.17 -36.98 -3.26
N GLN A 525 -36.43 -36.89 -3.69
CA GLN A 525 -36.74 -36.64 -5.10
C GLN A 525 -36.16 -35.29 -5.56
N PRO A 526 -35.29 -35.26 -6.57
CA PRO A 526 -34.70 -34.03 -7.05
C PRO A 526 -35.78 -33.13 -7.67
N LEU A 527 -35.80 -31.85 -7.27
CA LEU A 527 -36.69 -30.89 -7.90
C LEU A 527 -36.12 -30.37 -9.21
N LEU A 528 -34.81 -30.44 -9.47
CA LEU A 528 -34.16 -29.88 -10.66
C LEU A 528 -33.71 -31.02 -11.60
N CYS A 529 -33.77 -30.81 -12.92
CA CYS A 529 -33.33 -31.80 -13.92
C CYS A 529 -31.80 -32.01 -13.91
N VAL A 530 -31.05 -31.02 -13.43
CA VAL A 530 -29.60 -31.14 -13.18
C VAL A 530 -29.43 -31.21 -11.68
N GLU A 531 -28.85 -32.31 -11.19
CA GLU A 531 -28.47 -32.43 -9.78
C GLU A 531 -27.40 -31.38 -9.47
N HIS A 532 -27.74 -30.42 -8.61
CA HIS A 532 -26.81 -29.34 -8.24
C HIS A 532 -25.82 -29.87 -7.21
N VAL A 533 -24.53 -29.63 -7.47
CA VAL A 533 -23.46 -29.84 -6.49
C VAL A 533 -23.69 -28.99 -5.24
N ASN A 534 -23.32 -29.51 -4.08
CA ASN A 534 -23.39 -28.77 -2.83
C ASN A 534 -22.12 -27.92 -2.63
N SER A 535 -22.27 -26.80 -1.92
CA SER A 535 -21.16 -26.03 -1.38
C SER A 535 -21.07 -26.25 0.14
N TRP A 536 -19.97 -25.88 0.79
CA TRP A 536 -19.84 -26.00 2.24
C TRP A 536 -20.76 -25.03 2.97
N SER A 537 -20.82 -23.79 2.49
CA SER A 537 -21.51 -22.67 3.15
C SER A 537 -23.02 -22.76 3.05
N LEU A 538 -23.56 -23.26 1.93
CA LEU A 538 -25.01 -23.25 1.70
C LEU A 538 -25.79 -24.15 2.68
N PRO A 539 -25.42 -25.43 2.93
CA PRO A 539 -26.05 -26.26 3.95
C PRO A 539 -25.98 -25.64 5.34
N ILE A 540 -24.86 -25.00 5.70
CA ILE A 540 -24.67 -24.35 7.00
C ILE A 540 -25.68 -23.22 7.19
N VAL A 541 -25.84 -22.34 6.18
CA VAL A 541 -26.82 -21.25 6.22
C VAL A 541 -28.24 -21.80 6.31
N THR A 542 -28.57 -22.82 5.53
CA THR A 542 -29.89 -23.48 5.53
C THR A 542 -30.22 -24.11 6.89
N LEU A 543 -29.32 -24.90 7.45
CA LEU A 543 -29.48 -25.50 8.78
C LEU A 543 -29.63 -24.44 9.87
N THR A 544 -28.89 -23.33 9.74
CA THR A 544 -29.00 -22.20 10.66
C THR A 544 -30.37 -21.52 10.56
N CYS A 545 -30.91 -21.32 9.36
CA CYS A 545 -32.26 -20.79 9.16
C CYS A 545 -33.32 -21.63 9.90
N ILE A 546 -33.23 -22.96 9.77
CA ILE A 546 -34.13 -23.90 10.47
C ILE A 546 -33.95 -23.76 11.99
N ALA A 547 -32.70 -23.76 12.48
CA ALA A 547 -32.40 -23.66 13.90
C ALA A 547 -32.93 -22.35 14.53
N VAL A 548 -32.84 -21.24 13.80
CA VAL A 548 -33.31 -19.92 14.23
C VAL A 548 -34.83 -19.81 14.23
N ALA A 549 -35.51 -20.53 13.34
CA ALA A 549 -36.96 -20.57 13.29
C ALA A 549 -37.60 -21.36 14.45
N LEU A 550 -36.82 -22.19 15.17
CA LEU A 550 -37.30 -22.95 16.32
C LEU A 550 -37.63 -22.03 17.50
N ARG A 551 -38.92 -21.89 17.78
CA ARG A 551 -39.45 -21.19 18.96
C ARG A 551 -39.12 -21.96 20.25
N ASP A 552 -39.12 -21.28 21.40
CA ASP A 552 -38.89 -21.87 22.73
C ASP A 552 -37.44 -22.34 23.01
N ILE A 553 -36.49 -21.96 22.16
CA ILE A 553 -35.06 -22.05 22.44
C ILE A 553 -34.60 -20.78 23.18
N HIS A 554 -33.69 -20.93 24.14
CA HIS A 554 -33.17 -19.81 24.90
C HIS A 554 -32.49 -18.79 23.96
N LYS A 555 -32.88 -17.51 24.04
CA LYS A 555 -32.41 -16.45 23.13
C LYS A 555 -30.88 -16.38 23.06
N HIS A 556 -30.20 -16.53 24.20
CA HIS A 556 -28.74 -16.57 24.26
C HIS A 556 -28.14 -17.72 23.44
N ALA A 557 -28.75 -18.91 23.44
CA ALA A 557 -28.24 -20.06 22.68
C ALA A 557 -28.35 -19.82 21.15
N VAL A 558 -29.44 -19.19 20.70
CA VAL A 558 -29.63 -18.80 19.30
C VAL A 558 -28.63 -17.70 18.90
N GLN A 559 -28.42 -16.70 19.77
CA GLN A 559 -27.43 -15.65 19.52
C GLN A 559 -25.99 -16.16 19.49
N ASN A 560 -25.64 -17.12 20.35
CA ASN A 560 -24.34 -17.78 20.33
C ASN A 560 -24.15 -18.56 19.02
N LEU A 561 -25.15 -19.34 18.59
CA LEU A 561 -25.12 -20.04 17.31
C LEU A 561 -24.90 -19.05 16.15
N PHE A 562 -25.66 -17.95 16.11
CA PHE A 562 -25.51 -16.91 15.08
C PHE A 562 -24.09 -16.35 15.00
N LYS A 563 -23.49 -16.00 16.14
CA LYS A 563 -22.11 -15.48 16.20
C LYS A 563 -21.11 -16.51 15.73
N SER A 564 -21.24 -17.76 16.19
CA SER A 564 -20.36 -18.86 15.78
C SER A 564 -20.48 -19.17 14.29
N VAL A 565 -21.69 -19.18 13.74
CA VAL A 565 -21.94 -19.43 12.31
C VAL A 565 -21.39 -18.29 11.45
N GLY A 566 -21.61 -17.02 11.83
CA GLY A 566 -21.08 -15.89 11.07
C GLY A 566 -19.54 -15.90 10.98
N GLU A 567 -18.87 -16.20 12.09
CA GLU A 567 -17.42 -16.37 12.10
C GLU A 567 -16.97 -17.59 11.31
N GLY A 568 -17.63 -18.74 11.50
CA GLY A 568 -17.30 -19.97 10.79
C GLY A 568 -17.47 -19.83 9.28
N LEU A 569 -18.53 -19.16 8.83
CA LEU A 569 -18.78 -18.88 7.41
C LEU A 569 -17.68 -18.02 6.79
N SER A 570 -17.08 -17.09 7.55
CA SER A 570 -15.96 -16.30 7.04
C SER A 570 -14.76 -17.18 6.64
N TYR A 571 -14.48 -18.26 7.40
CA TYR A 571 -13.46 -19.24 7.06
C TYR A 571 -13.92 -20.19 5.95
N THR A 572 -15.18 -20.63 5.98
CA THR A 572 -15.75 -21.50 4.94
C THR A 572 -15.73 -20.84 3.57
N HIS A 573 -16.13 -19.57 3.46
CA HIS A 573 -16.08 -18.82 2.21
C HIS A 573 -14.64 -18.65 1.72
N LEU A 574 -13.67 -18.52 2.63
CA LEU A 574 -12.26 -18.44 2.28
C LEU A 574 -11.71 -19.78 1.77
N VAL A 575 -12.19 -20.92 2.29
CA VAL A 575 -11.91 -22.25 1.75
C VAL A 575 -12.52 -22.41 0.36
N GLU A 576 -13.80 -22.10 0.19
CA GLU A 576 -14.49 -22.17 -1.10
C GLU A 576 -13.88 -21.24 -2.16
N GLU A 577 -13.47 -20.02 -1.77
CA GLU A 577 -12.80 -19.07 -2.65
C GLU A 577 -11.45 -19.60 -3.14
N SER A 578 -10.73 -20.32 -2.29
CA SER A 578 -9.37 -20.77 -2.59
C SER A 578 -9.34 -22.10 -3.34
N LEU A 579 -10.30 -23.00 -3.08
CA LEU A 579 -10.29 -24.38 -3.59
C LEU A 579 -11.40 -24.68 -4.61
N ASN A 580 -12.56 -24.02 -4.51
CA ASN A 580 -13.74 -24.34 -5.33
C ASN A 580 -13.96 -23.22 -6.37
N CYS A 581 -13.02 -23.12 -7.31
CA CYS A 581 -12.94 -22.01 -8.27
C CYS A 581 -13.81 -22.18 -9.53
N ALA A 582 -14.40 -23.35 -9.77
CA ALA A 582 -15.25 -23.57 -10.94
C ALA A 582 -16.52 -22.68 -10.87
N SER A 583 -17.04 -22.30 -12.04
CA SER A 583 -18.13 -21.33 -12.17
C SER A 583 -19.37 -21.71 -11.35
N GLU A 584 -19.71 -22.99 -11.31
CA GLU A 584 -20.83 -23.54 -10.52
C GLU A 584 -20.68 -23.24 -9.01
N TYR A 585 -19.52 -23.47 -8.41
CA TYR A 585 -19.26 -23.18 -6.99
C TYR A 585 -19.20 -21.68 -6.70
N VAL A 586 -18.76 -20.86 -7.67
CA VAL A 586 -18.79 -19.40 -7.54
C VAL A 586 -20.23 -18.88 -7.44
N ILE A 587 -21.16 -19.47 -8.20
CA ILE A 587 -22.59 -19.11 -8.12
C ILE A 587 -23.17 -19.54 -6.77
N LEU A 588 -22.88 -20.78 -6.32
CA LEU A 588 -23.31 -21.29 -5.02
C LEU A 588 -22.80 -20.44 -3.86
N ARG A 589 -21.52 -20.07 -3.86
CA ARG A 589 -20.92 -19.18 -2.86
C ARG A 589 -21.57 -17.79 -2.87
N LYS A 590 -21.84 -17.22 -4.05
CA LYS A 590 -22.55 -15.93 -4.14
C LYS A 590 -23.99 -16.01 -3.63
N ALA A 591 -24.65 -17.15 -3.81
CA ALA A 591 -25.98 -17.41 -3.25
C ALA A 591 -25.91 -17.52 -1.72
N SER A 592 -24.95 -18.26 -1.17
CA SER A 592 -24.78 -18.42 0.29
C SER A 592 -24.40 -17.11 0.99
N VAL A 593 -23.51 -16.30 0.40
CA VAL A 593 -23.14 -14.97 0.91
C VAL A 593 -24.35 -14.03 0.93
N GLY A 594 -25.13 -14.01 -0.16
CA GLY A 594 -26.34 -13.20 -0.24
C GLY A 594 -27.40 -13.63 0.78
N LEU A 595 -27.62 -14.94 0.91
CA LEU A 595 -28.57 -15.51 1.85
C LEU A 595 -28.14 -15.26 3.30
N TRP A 596 -26.86 -15.45 3.63
CA TRP A 596 -26.36 -15.18 4.98
C TRP A 596 -26.53 -13.71 5.36
N HIS A 597 -26.26 -12.77 4.45
CA HIS A 597 -26.46 -11.35 4.70
C HIS A 597 -27.92 -11.01 5.04
N GLU A 598 -28.88 -11.66 4.37
CA GLU A 598 -30.30 -11.51 4.65
C GLU A 598 -30.68 -12.10 6.03
N VAL A 599 -30.14 -13.27 6.35
CA VAL A 599 -30.36 -13.97 7.61
C VAL A 599 -29.77 -13.19 8.79
N GLU A 600 -28.55 -12.68 8.66
CA GLU A 600 -27.82 -11.95 9.70
C GLU A 600 -28.46 -10.59 10.01
N ASN A 601 -28.83 -9.83 8.98
CA ASN A 601 -29.33 -8.46 9.16
C ASN A 601 -30.84 -8.39 9.35
N ASN A 602 -31.60 -9.21 8.62
CA ASN A 602 -33.06 -9.12 8.57
C ASN A 602 -33.76 -10.29 9.27
N CYS A 603 -33.04 -11.34 9.67
CA CYS A 603 -33.61 -12.59 10.19
C CYS A 603 -34.65 -13.19 9.23
N ARG A 604 -34.33 -13.18 7.92
CA ARG A 604 -35.19 -13.68 6.84
C ARG A 604 -34.46 -14.71 5.97
N TRP A 605 -35.24 -15.58 5.35
CA TRP A 605 -34.81 -16.53 4.33
C TRP A 605 -35.65 -16.29 3.08
N LEU A 606 -35.06 -15.76 2.00
CA LEU A 606 -35.78 -15.46 0.75
C LEU A 606 -37.01 -14.58 0.97
N ASP A 607 -36.80 -13.46 1.67
CA ASP A 607 -37.77 -12.48 2.13
C ASP A 607 -38.78 -12.97 3.18
N ILE A 608 -38.71 -14.25 3.58
CA ILE A 608 -39.59 -14.86 4.58
C ILE A 608 -39.01 -14.68 5.98
N PRO A 609 -39.73 -14.06 6.93
CA PRO A 609 -39.28 -13.96 8.33
C PRO A 609 -39.11 -15.32 9.01
N LEU A 610 -37.92 -15.59 9.56
CA LEU A 610 -37.62 -16.82 10.31
C LEU A 610 -38.37 -16.88 11.65
N ALA A 611 -38.56 -15.73 12.31
CA ALA A 611 -39.33 -15.61 13.54
C ALA A 611 -40.84 -15.43 13.27
N LYS A 612 -41.43 -16.30 12.45
CA LYS A 612 -42.83 -16.20 12.03
C LYS A 612 -43.79 -16.42 13.21
N LYS A 613 -44.82 -15.57 13.34
CA LYS A 613 -45.84 -15.71 14.40
C LYS A 613 -46.56 -17.06 14.33
N GLU A 614 -46.77 -17.56 13.11
CA GLU A 614 -47.40 -18.83 12.78
C GLU A 614 -46.66 -20.06 13.33
N PHE A 615 -45.36 -19.96 13.63
CA PHE A 615 -44.59 -21.05 14.23
C PHE A 615 -44.82 -21.17 15.75
N LYS A 616 -45.55 -20.22 16.37
CA LYS A 616 -45.91 -20.31 17.78
C LYS A 616 -46.91 -21.46 17.97
N GLY A 617 -46.58 -22.41 18.84
CA GLY A 617 -47.41 -23.60 19.10
C GLY A 617 -47.26 -24.74 18.10
N LYS A 618 -46.50 -24.56 17.02
CA LYS A 618 -46.20 -25.62 16.04
C LYS A 618 -45.15 -26.60 16.56
N THR A 619 -45.31 -27.87 16.19
CA THR A 619 -44.34 -28.96 16.41
C THR A 619 -43.13 -28.80 15.50
N THR A 620 -42.04 -29.51 15.81
CA THR A 620 -40.81 -29.53 14.99
C THR A 620 -41.09 -30.01 13.57
N ILE A 621 -41.84 -31.10 13.42
CA ILE A 621 -42.21 -31.69 12.13
C ILE A 621 -43.03 -30.71 11.28
N GLU A 622 -44.00 -30.00 11.89
CA GLU A 622 -44.79 -29.00 11.17
C GLU A 622 -43.93 -27.84 10.66
N ILE A 623 -42.95 -27.37 11.44
CA ILE A 623 -42.05 -26.29 11.02
C ILE A 623 -41.15 -26.75 9.87
N ILE A 624 -40.54 -27.94 9.99
CA ILE A 624 -39.67 -28.49 8.93
C ILE A 624 -40.47 -28.72 7.65
N LYS A 625 -41.67 -29.29 7.76
CA LYS A 625 -42.57 -29.51 6.62
C LYS A 625 -42.97 -28.20 5.96
N TRP A 626 -43.26 -27.17 6.74
CA TRP A 626 -43.56 -25.84 6.20
C TRP A 626 -42.42 -25.28 5.34
N PHE A 627 -41.18 -25.35 5.81
CA PHE A 627 -40.02 -24.93 5.01
C PHE A 627 -39.85 -25.78 3.76
N SER A 628 -40.08 -27.09 3.85
CA SER A 628 -39.99 -28.01 2.71
C SER A 628 -41.03 -27.69 1.63
N ASP A 629 -42.29 -27.53 2.03
CA ASP A 629 -43.40 -27.22 1.12
C ASP A 629 -43.20 -25.84 0.48
N LYS A 630 -42.79 -24.83 1.27
CA LYS A 630 -42.54 -23.48 0.75
C LYS A 630 -41.34 -23.42 -0.19
N ALA A 631 -40.28 -24.15 0.11
CA ALA A 631 -39.13 -24.27 -0.77
C ALA A 631 -39.52 -24.93 -2.11
N LYS A 632 -40.35 -25.98 -2.06
CA LYS A 632 -40.86 -26.65 -3.27
C LYS A 632 -41.71 -25.69 -4.11
N GLU A 633 -42.60 -24.93 -3.50
CA GLU A 633 -43.43 -23.90 -4.14
C GLU A 633 -42.58 -22.88 -4.91
N ILE A 634 -41.56 -22.30 -4.26
CA ILE A 634 -40.65 -21.33 -4.88
C ILE A 634 -39.91 -21.94 -6.08
N VAL A 635 -39.43 -23.18 -5.96
CA VAL A 635 -38.73 -23.87 -7.05
C VAL A 635 -39.68 -24.13 -8.23
N THR A 636 -40.94 -24.52 -7.98
CA THR A 636 -41.93 -24.75 -9.03
C THR A 636 -42.35 -23.45 -9.73
N GLU A 637 -42.59 -22.37 -8.99
CA GLU A 637 -42.94 -21.06 -9.55
C GLU A 637 -41.84 -20.53 -10.48
N ILE A 638 -40.57 -20.60 -10.05
CA ILE A 638 -39.44 -20.14 -10.86
C ILE A 638 -39.34 -20.98 -12.14
N LYS A 639 -39.51 -22.30 -12.05
CA LYS A 639 -39.50 -23.19 -13.22
C LYS A 639 -40.59 -22.87 -14.24
N GLU A 640 -41.81 -22.68 -13.76
CA GLU A 640 -42.95 -22.33 -14.60
C GLU A 640 -42.76 -20.98 -15.27
N SER A 641 -42.21 -19.98 -14.54
CA SER A 641 -41.93 -18.65 -15.09
C SER A 641 -40.82 -18.62 -16.15
N THR A 642 -39.98 -19.67 -16.21
CA THR A 642 -38.84 -19.75 -17.15
C THR A 642 -39.14 -20.67 -18.35
N ASN A 643 -40.40 -21.07 -18.56
CA ASN A 643 -40.84 -21.97 -19.66
C ASN A 643 -40.04 -23.29 -19.79
N GLY A 644 -39.43 -23.75 -18.70
CA GLY A 644 -38.58 -24.95 -18.71
C GLY A 644 -37.26 -24.82 -19.49
N GLU A 645 -36.89 -23.63 -19.96
CA GLU A 645 -35.57 -23.41 -20.54
C GLU A 645 -34.49 -23.57 -19.47
N LEU A 646 -33.48 -24.37 -19.78
CA LEU A 646 -32.37 -24.68 -18.91
C LEU A 646 -31.60 -23.38 -18.64
N VAL A 647 -31.81 -22.78 -17.47
CA VAL A 647 -31.04 -21.60 -17.08
C VAL A 647 -29.60 -22.04 -16.90
N GLU A 648 -28.72 -21.70 -17.87
CA GLU A 648 -27.26 -21.91 -17.76
C GLU A 648 -26.68 -21.32 -16.46
N ASN A 649 -27.41 -20.43 -15.79
CA ASN A 649 -27.03 -19.79 -14.55
C ASN A 649 -28.23 -19.70 -13.56
N PRO A 650 -28.45 -20.71 -12.70
CA PRO A 650 -29.60 -20.76 -11.80
C PRO A 650 -29.64 -19.54 -10.87
N SER A 651 -30.83 -18.97 -10.66
CA SER A 651 -30.98 -17.81 -9.78
C SER A 651 -30.57 -18.16 -8.34
N LYS A 652 -30.02 -17.19 -7.61
CA LYS A 652 -29.62 -17.38 -6.20
C LYS A 652 -30.79 -17.90 -5.34
N THR A 653 -31.99 -17.40 -5.63
CA THR A 653 -33.25 -17.83 -5.01
C THR A 653 -33.53 -19.31 -5.26
N LEU A 654 -33.36 -19.78 -6.50
CA LEU A 654 -33.56 -21.18 -6.87
C LEU A 654 -32.60 -22.11 -6.13
N ILE A 655 -31.32 -21.73 -6.05
CA ILE A 655 -30.27 -22.47 -5.32
C ILE A 655 -30.60 -22.60 -3.84
N ALA A 656 -30.94 -21.47 -3.20
CA ALA A 656 -31.28 -21.44 -1.78
C ALA A 656 -32.56 -22.23 -1.47
N ALA A 657 -33.58 -22.12 -2.32
CA ALA A 657 -34.82 -22.89 -2.17
C ALA A 657 -34.57 -24.39 -2.35
N ASN A 658 -33.80 -24.80 -3.37
CA ASN A 658 -33.47 -26.21 -3.57
C ASN A 658 -32.70 -26.81 -2.38
N SER A 659 -31.74 -26.07 -1.81
CA SER A 659 -31.01 -26.50 -0.61
C SER A 659 -31.94 -26.67 0.60
N MET A 660 -32.84 -25.71 0.85
CA MET A 660 -33.84 -25.81 1.92
C MET A 660 -34.74 -27.04 1.73
N TYR A 661 -35.24 -27.27 0.52
CA TYR A 661 -36.08 -28.42 0.21
C TYR A 661 -35.34 -29.74 0.48
N ARG A 662 -34.12 -29.92 -0.06
CA ARG A 662 -33.35 -31.17 0.10
C ARG A 662 -33.04 -31.47 1.57
N ILE A 663 -32.58 -30.47 2.32
CA ILE A 663 -32.22 -30.63 3.74
C ILE A 663 -33.47 -30.94 4.58
N THR A 664 -34.56 -30.19 4.39
CA THR A 664 -35.80 -30.41 5.15
C THR A 664 -36.45 -31.76 4.84
N GLN A 665 -36.48 -32.20 3.58
CA GLN A 665 -36.94 -33.54 3.22
C GLN A 665 -36.07 -34.63 3.84
N THR A 666 -34.74 -34.46 3.82
CA THR A 666 -33.82 -35.42 4.45
C THR A 666 -34.08 -35.55 5.95
N ILE A 667 -34.27 -34.43 6.65
CA ILE A 667 -34.63 -34.44 8.08
C ILE A 667 -35.98 -35.13 8.31
N LEU A 668 -36.98 -34.86 7.47
CA LEU A 668 -38.31 -35.50 7.57
C LEU A 668 -38.22 -37.01 7.38
N LEU A 669 -37.54 -37.48 6.34
CA LEU A 669 -37.34 -38.91 6.06
C LEU A 669 -36.68 -39.63 7.24
N ARG A 670 -35.64 -39.02 7.83
CA ARG A 670 -34.94 -39.58 8.99
C ARG A 670 -35.74 -39.48 10.29
N SER A 671 -36.71 -38.57 10.38
CA SER A 671 -37.58 -38.45 11.55
C SER A 671 -38.68 -39.51 11.59
N GLN A 672 -39.09 -40.04 10.42
CA GLN A 672 -40.14 -41.07 10.30
C GLN A 672 -39.72 -42.44 10.86
N SER A 673 -38.42 -42.71 10.95
CA SER A 673 -37.89 -43.95 11.53
C SER A 673 -37.83 -43.94 13.07
N ASN A 674 -38.07 -42.80 13.72
CA ASN A 674 -38.05 -42.67 15.18
C ASN A 674 -39.43 -42.93 15.79
N LYS A 675 -39.48 -43.70 16.89
CA LYS A 675 -40.73 -44.05 17.59
C LYS A 675 -41.34 -42.88 18.38
N GLU A 676 -40.55 -41.88 18.75
CA GLU A 676 -40.98 -40.71 19.52
C GLU A 676 -40.74 -39.40 18.76
N PRO A 677 -41.64 -38.40 18.88
CA PRO A 677 -41.50 -37.12 18.20
C PRO A 677 -40.34 -36.29 18.77
N ILE A 678 -39.44 -35.83 17.89
CA ILE A 678 -38.26 -35.04 18.27
C ILE A 678 -38.68 -33.68 18.85
N THR A 679 -38.26 -33.39 20.07
CA THR A 679 -38.51 -32.09 20.71
C THR A 679 -37.74 -30.94 20.04
N LYS A 680 -38.20 -29.69 20.19
CA LYS A 680 -37.50 -28.52 19.63
C LYS A 680 -36.06 -28.40 20.12
N LYS A 681 -35.80 -28.71 21.41
CA LYS A 681 -34.45 -28.70 21.99
C LYS A 681 -33.55 -29.78 21.40
N GLN A 682 -34.06 -31.00 21.21
CA GLN A 682 -33.32 -32.09 20.57
C GLN A 682 -33.00 -31.77 19.11
N LEU A 683 -33.97 -31.23 18.36
CA LEU A 683 -33.74 -30.81 16.97
C LEU A 683 -32.69 -29.69 16.91
N PHE A 684 -32.78 -28.68 17.78
CA PHE A 684 -31.80 -27.60 17.84
C PHE A 684 -30.38 -28.13 18.15
N ALA A 685 -30.24 -29.06 19.10
CA ALA A 685 -28.96 -29.71 19.38
C ALA A 685 -28.44 -30.52 18.18
N HIS A 686 -29.33 -31.23 17.49
CA HIS A 686 -28.98 -32.01 16.30
C HIS A 686 -28.52 -31.12 15.14
N LEU A 687 -29.22 -30.01 14.87
CA LEU A 687 -28.82 -29.01 13.87
C LEU A 687 -27.45 -28.40 14.20
N ASN A 688 -27.19 -28.06 15.46
CA ASN A 688 -25.88 -27.57 15.90
C ASN A 688 -24.77 -28.60 15.66
N GLY A 689 -25.02 -29.88 15.95
CA GLY A 689 -24.08 -30.97 15.67
C GLY A 689 -23.77 -31.09 14.18
N MET A 690 -24.80 -31.04 13.32
CA MET A 690 -24.61 -31.07 11.86
C MET A 690 -23.80 -29.88 11.37
N ILE A 691 -24.11 -28.67 11.83
CA ILE A 691 -23.34 -27.46 11.49
C ILE A 691 -21.88 -27.60 11.94
N ALA A 692 -21.64 -28.09 13.16
CA ALA A 692 -20.29 -28.27 13.71
C ALA A 692 -19.48 -29.32 12.92
N ASP A 693 -20.12 -30.41 12.50
CA ASP A 693 -19.50 -31.45 11.67
C ASP A 693 -19.14 -30.93 10.27
N ILE A 694 -20.04 -30.19 9.61
CA ILE A 694 -19.78 -29.58 8.30
C ILE A 694 -18.65 -28.54 8.40
N PHE A 695 -18.66 -27.69 9.44
CA PHE A 695 -17.54 -26.77 9.68
C PHE A 695 -16.23 -27.52 9.92
N SER A 696 -16.24 -28.55 10.77
CA SER A 696 -15.04 -29.33 11.09
C SER A 696 -14.44 -29.96 9.83
N ALA A 697 -15.28 -30.58 8.97
CA ALA A 697 -14.86 -31.16 7.71
C ALA A 697 -14.30 -30.09 6.75
N CYS A 698 -15.00 -28.97 6.60
CA CYS A 698 -14.55 -27.84 5.77
C CYS A 698 -13.18 -27.31 6.24
N PHE A 699 -13.01 -27.16 7.55
CA PHE A 699 -11.82 -26.56 8.15
C PHE A 699 -10.56 -27.43 8.10
N THR A 700 -10.69 -28.73 7.80
CA THR A 700 -9.52 -29.58 7.46
C THR A 700 -8.74 -29.04 6.24
N ASN A 701 -9.39 -28.23 5.40
CA ASN A 701 -8.77 -27.57 4.26
C ASN A 701 -8.03 -26.26 4.60
N ILE A 702 -8.21 -25.69 5.79
CA ILE A 702 -7.56 -24.41 6.18
C ILE A 702 -6.02 -24.47 6.07
N PRO A 703 -5.32 -25.53 6.53
CA PRO A 703 -3.88 -25.67 6.33
C PRO A 703 -3.43 -25.54 4.87
N ARG A 704 -4.21 -26.12 3.94
CA ARG A 704 -3.96 -26.01 2.50
C ARG A 704 -4.16 -24.58 2.03
N VAL A 705 -5.23 -23.92 2.46
CA VAL A 705 -5.49 -22.51 2.11
C VAL A 705 -4.41 -21.57 2.63
N ILE A 706 -3.93 -21.76 3.87
CA ILE A 706 -2.80 -21.00 4.43
C ILE A 706 -1.56 -21.19 3.54
N THR A 707 -1.26 -22.43 3.17
CA THR A 707 -0.10 -22.75 2.32
C THR A 707 -0.23 -22.10 0.92
N MET A 708 -1.42 -22.14 0.32
CA MET A 708 -1.69 -21.49 -0.96
C MET A 708 -1.55 -19.97 -0.86
N ARG A 709 -2.05 -19.33 0.20
CA ARG A 709 -1.90 -17.87 0.39
C ARG A 709 -0.47 -17.44 0.69
N CYS A 710 0.38 -18.31 1.22
CA CYS A 710 1.81 -18.04 1.31
C CYS A 710 2.49 -17.96 -0.08
N HIS A 711 1.89 -18.58 -1.09
CA HIS A 711 2.39 -18.57 -2.47
C HIS A 711 1.61 -17.57 -3.32
N GLU A 712 2.19 -16.38 -3.50
CA GLU A 712 1.67 -15.37 -4.42
C GLU A 712 2.64 -15.21 -5.59
N SER A 713 2.09 -15.28 -6.80
CA SER A 713 2.84 -15.18 -8.05
C SER A 713 3.29 -13.75 -8.33
N VAL A 714 2.51 -12.76 -7.91
CA VAL A 714 2.80 -11.34 -8.13
C VAL A 714 3.74 -10.84 -7.04
N ILE A 715 4.99 -10.54 -7.42
CA ILE A 715 6.07 -10.15 -6.50
C ILE A 715 5.68 -8.98 -5.57
N GLU A 716 4.91 -8.01 -6.06
CA GLU A 716 4.45 -6.85 -5.29
C GLU A 716 3.39 -7.20 -4.23
N LYS A 717 2.68 -8.33 -4.38
CA LYS A 717 1.61 -8.77 -3.48
C LYS A 717 2.05 -9.82 -2.47
N ARG A 718 3.23 -10.43 -2.65
CA ARG A 718 3.76 -11.52 -1.80
C ARG A 718 3.75 -11.20 -0.33
N GLU A 719 4.28 -10.04 0.04
CA GLU A 719 4.37 -9.63 1.44
C GLU A 719 2.99 -9.57 2.11
N GLU A 720 2.02 -8.94 1.46
CA GLU A 720 0.66 -8.81 2.01
C GLU A 720 -0.05 -10.17 2.04
N SER A 721 0.14 -11.00 1.02
CA SER A 721 -0.44 -12.35 0.97
C SER A 721 0.07 -13.24 2.11
N VAL A 722 1.38 -13.22 2.39
CA VAL A 722 1.96 -13.97 3.52
C VAL A 722 1.49 -13.41 4.86
N LYS A 723 1.31 -12.09 5.02
CA LYS A 723 0.69 -11.51 6.24
C LYS A 723 -0.73 -11.99 6.44
N VAL A 724 -1.53 -12.06 5.38
CA VAL A 724 -2.90 -12.61 5.44
C VAL A 724 -2.86 -14.08 5.86
N ALA A 725 -1.95 -14.87 5.30
CA ALA A 725 -1.76 -16.27 5.70
C ALA A 725 -1.33 -16.41 7.17
N ALA A 726 -0.42 -15.56 7.66
CA ALA A 726 0.01 -15.55 9.06
C ALA A 726 -1.12 -15.18 10.03
N LYS A 727 -1.94 -14.19 9.69
CA LYS A 727 -3.12 -13.83 10.48
C LYS A 727 -4.16 -14.95 10.48
N LEU A 728 -4.39 -15.60 9.34
CA LEU A 728 -5.29 -16.73 9.23
C LEU A 728 -4.80 -17.88 10.12
N LEU A 729 -3.52 -18.25 10.03
CA LEU A 729 -2.89 -19.26 10.89
C LEU A 729 -3.10 -18.94 12.37
N GLY A 730 -2.86 -17.69 12.79
CA GLY A 730 -3.07 -17.29 14.18
C GLY A 730 -4.53 -17.46 14.62
N LYS A 731 -5.49 -16.98 13.81
CA LYS A 731 -6.92 -17.10 14.12
C LYS A 731 -7.44 -18.53 14.13
N THR A 732 -6.82 -19.43 13.37
CA THR A 732 -7.29 -20.82 13.22
C THR A 732 -6.45 -21.82 13.99
N THR A 733 -5.45 -21.39 14.77
CA THR A 733 -4.51 -22.28 15.46
C THR A 733 -5.23 -23.33 16.32
N LYS A 734 -6.10 -22.89 17.23
CA LYS A 734 -6.86 -23.83 18.09
C LYS A 734 -7.85 -24.72 17.32
N ILE A 735 -8.36 -24.23 16.19
CA ILE A 735 -9.25 -25.01 15.32
C ILE A 735 -8.45 -26.15 14.69
N ILE A 736 -7.26 -25.86 14.16
CA ILE A 736 -6.38 -26.86 13.53
C ILE A 736 -5.91 -27.87 14.59
N GLU A 737 -5.47 -27.42 15.77
CA GLU A 737 -5.05 -28.32 16.86
C GLU A 737 -6.17 -29.29 17.27
N ARG A 738 -7.42 -28.81 17.35
CA ARG A 738 -8.57 -29.68 17.60
C ARG A 738 -8.75 -30.69 16.48
N LEU A 739 -8.72 -30.26 15.22
CA LEU A 739 -8.93 -31.15 14.08
C LEU A 739 -7.83 -32.19 13.92
N GLU A 740 -6.59 -31.90 14.35
CA GLU A 740 -5.50 -32.87 14.40
C GLU A 740 -5.78 -34.05 15.35
N THR A 741 -6.61 -33.85 16.38
CA THR A 741 -7.03 -34.93 17.30
C THR A 741 -8.18 -35.77 16.76
N CYS A 742 -8.84 -35.33 15.68
CA CYS A 742 -9.95 -36.04 15.06
C CYS A 742 -9.42 -37.06 14.02
N GLU A 743 -10.05 -38.22 13.91
CA GLU A 743 -9.79 -39.17 12.83
C GLU A 743 -10.36 -38.61 11.51
N VAL A 744 -9.50 -37.97 10.72
CA VAL A 744 -9.86 -37.40 9.42
C VAL A 744 -9.86 -38.50 8.34
N PRO A 745 -10.85 -38.54 7.42
CA PRO A 745 -10.86 -39.44 6.27
C PRO A 745 -9.53 -39.52 5.52
N SER A 746 -9.09 -40.73 5.19
CA SER A 746 -7.94 -40.94 4.30
C SER A 746 -8.39 -40.76 2.84
N MET A 747 -8.47 -39.51 2.43
CA MET A 747 -8.90 -39.09 1.08
C MET A 747 -7.86 -38.17 0.46
N ASP A 748 -7.78 -38.16 -0.87
CA ASP A 748 -6.92 -37.21 -1.58
C ASP A 748 -7.31 -35.76 -1.29
N ALA A 749 -6.30 -34.88 -1.19
CA ALA A 749 -6.50 -33.50 -0.78
C ALA A 749 -7.37 -32.70 -1.74
N ASP A 750 -7.43 -33.06 -3.03
CA ASP A 750 -8.31 -32.39 -4.01
C ASP A 750 -9.77 -32.78 -3.82
N LYS A 751 -10.05 -34.00 -3.38
CA LYS A 751 -11.40 -34.44 -3.05
C LYS A 751 -11.88 -33.86 -1.72
N MET A 752 -10.98 -33.68 -0.75
CA MET A 752 -11.30 -33.04 0.54
C MET A 752 -11.88 -31.63 0.43
N ALA A 753 -11.67 -30.95 -0.69
CA ALA A 753 -12.21 -29.63 -0.95
C ALA A 753 -13.74 -29.60 -1.20
N TYR A 754 -14.35 -30.74 -1.49
CA TYR A 754 -15.76 -30.83 -1.91
C TYR A 754 -16.60 -31.60 -0.89
N VAL A 755 -17.69 -30.98 -0.42
CA VAL A 755 -18.58 -31.59 0.58
C VAL A 755 -19.24 -32.87 0.07
N ASP A 756 -19.53 -32.96 -1.23
CA ASP A 756 -20.13 -34.14 -1.83
C ASP A 756 -19.16 -35.33 -1.85
N GLU A 757 -17.86 -35.11 -2.06
CA GLU A 757 -16.84 -36.19 -1.96
C GLU A 757 -16.71 -36.70 -0.51
N TRP A 758 -16.81 -35.81 0.48
CA TRP A 758 -16.87 -36.22 1.89
C TRP A 758 -18.10 -37.08 2.18
N ARG A 759 -19.27 -36.67 1.67
CA ARG A 759 -20.52 -37.41 1.84
C ARG A 759 -20.42 -38.79 1.18
N LEU A 760 -19.90 -38.88 -0.04
CA LEU A 760 -19.65 -40.14 -0.75
C LEU A 760 -18.71 -41.07 0.04
N TYR A 761 -17.61 -40.54 0.58
CA TYR A 761 -16.67 -41.32 1.38
C TYR A 761 -17.31 -41.87 2.67
N LEU A 762 -18.07 -41.03 3.39
CA LEU A 762 -18.73 -41.43 4.64
C LEU A 762 -19.84 -42.46 4.41
N MET A 763 -20.53 -42.42 3.27
CA MET A 763 -21.53 -43.44 2.91
C MET A 763 -20.89 -44.80 2.55
N GLN A 764 -19.67 -44.82 2.01
CA GLN A 764 -18.96 -46.04 1.61
C GLN A 764 -18.18 -46.72 2.75
N SER A 765 -17.83 -45.97 3.79
CA SER A 765 -17.01 -46.45 4.91
C SER A 765 -17.81 -47.15 6.03
N ILE A 766 -19.12 -47.34 5.82
CA ILE A 766 -19.99 -48.13 6.68
C ILE A 766 -20.06 -49.55 6.06
N PRO A 767 -19.46 -50.58 6.69
CA PRO A 767 -19.56 -51.97 6.23
C PRO A 767 -20.97 -52.55 6.32
#